data_AF-A0A8J2FK36-F1
#
_entry.id   AF-A0A8J2FK36-F1
#
_cell.length_a   1.000
_cell.length_b   1.000
_cell.length_c   1.000
_cell.angle_alpha   90.00
_cell.angle_beta   90.00
_cell.angle_gamma   90.00
#
_symmetry.space_group_name_H-M   'P 1'
#
loop_
_entity.id
_entity.type
_entity.pdbx_description
1 polymer ?
#
loop_
_entity_poly.entity_id
_entity_poly.type
_entity_poly.pdbx_seq_one_letter_code
_entity_poly.pdbx_strand_id
1 'polypeptide(L)'
;MTTSTTEELLPPKWASAVAPNSGKTYYYHLDTKVTTWRKPPLFKEYEDKASGRKYYHNLATDATQWDEPALEDIISSPEMEAFVLTGEKMPAGSVPTASSSSTGFPSSSTAAVEYTSMTEDRSRNQVVDPATLKTPEERKRAFASLVEFFLETKMQSVAATASASSTGSFNPNAKVSSSGTYTKIKWEELLKAGIESDPRFQCVESGGERKQIFHETTQRLEIQKREQDRKAKHHARHDLLEALRMNYPAKKRGLTFREAAGSLQALPCWHVLQDDFERDEVFQEFQEEWEREERAERKRLRAEKLKELEEKFSNNPDLRRSQVTWREVLRQYKDDPTFNSLTKAEALSAFQSYLQATGEKMQKQARSFKYRLERDARAAFKKWLKDRTCSQNEDFKQLDAFLKTERKNAGKEEYLRAPDNAKLITVECSWAECLNWYDLTKQKVYENMLGNSGSKPDELFKAHMEEIREQLEEDRARVEAILAEEAEKSNGRGFAVHRETTLDEFHEFLRRRKRVNPVHTRVLWQDLVTLADKQKQKAEKSEKKARQRLVLFLAERKEVGPSMKYSEAEARFRDEPVWEAVDPEQRKAMFQTFIEQISHMQQESARRDKRRDEETSDESSGAEQYEMSEESDRRTKKRSSRGEKRSKRSRRRKKSDGRYQYNSEDEGSHSEPSRKKKKKKRTK
;
A
#
# COMPACT_ATOMS: atom_id res chain seq x y z
N MET A 1 37.00 -20.84 18.66
CA MET A 1 35.52 -20.91 18.83
C MET A 1 34.90 -20.60 17.49
N THR A 2 34.26 -21.56 16.85
CA THR A 2 33.64 -21.42 15.53
C THR A 2 32.13 -21.27 15.71
N THR A 3 31.64 -20.04 15.60
CA THR A 3 30.20 -19.78 15.53
C THR A 3 29.74 -19.93 14.08
N SER A 4 28.99 -20.99 13.78
CA SER A 4 28.28 -21.10 12.50
C SER A 4 27.18 -20.04 12.44
N THR A 5 27.50 -18.89 11.88
CA THR A 5 26.51 -17.89 11.48
C THR A 5 25.74 -18.45 10.30
N THR A 6 24.42 -18.62 10.43
CA THR A 6 23.53 -18.91 9.30
C THR A 6 23.76 -17.85 8.24
N GLU A 7 24.22 -18.26 7.04
CA GLU A 7 24.67 -17.31 6.02
C GLU A 7 23.46 -16.62 5.38
N GLU A 8 23.11 -15.46 5.93
CA GLU A 8 21.85 -14.79 5.63
C GLU A 8 21.88 -14.21 4.20
N LEU A 9 21.16 -14.83 3.27
CA LEU A 9 21.17 -14.45 1.85
C LEU A 9 20.89 -12.95 1.66
N LEU A 10 21.82 -12.30 0.94
CA LEU A 10 21.83 -10.88 0.58
C LEU A 10 22.07 -10.73 -0.93
N PRO A 11 21.66 -9.60 -1.55
CA PRO A 11 22.00 -9.31 -2.93
C PRO A 11 23.54 -9.15 -3.09
N PRO A 12 24.11 -9.42 -4.27
CA PRO A 12 25.55 -9.34 -4.48
C PRO A 12 26.09 -7.97 -4.12
N LYS A 13 27.31 -7.97 -3.57
CA LYS A 13 28.02 -6.78 -3.07
C LYS A 13 27.35 -6.10 -1.88
N TRP A 14 26.35 -6.68 -1.23
CA TRP A 14 25.90 -6.30 0.11
C TRP A 14 26.46 -7.24 1.17
N ALA A 15 26.82 -6.69 2.31
CA ALA A 15 27.21 -7.44 3.50
C ALA A 15 26.46 -6.90 4.73
N SER A 16 26.25 -7.75 5.73
CA SER A 16 25.70 -7.38 7.04
C SER A 16 26.83 -7.15 8.06
N ALA A 17 26.58 -6.28 9.04
CA ALA A 17 27.46 -6.06 10.19
C ALA A 17 26.63 -5.61 11.40
N VAL A 18 27.07 -5.94 12.61
CA VAL A 18 26.40 -5.52 13.85
C VAL A 18 27.02 -4.22 14.35
N ALA A 19 26.20 -3.18 14.56
CA ALA A 19 26.66 -1.88 15.05
C ALA A 19 27.09 -1.96 16.54
N PRO A 20 28.37 -1.71 16.89
CA PRO A 20 28.89 -1.94 18.24
C PRO A 20 28.21 -1.12 19.35
N ASN A 21 27.57 -0.01 18.98
CA ASN A 21 26.91 0.91 19.90
C ASN A 21 25.43 0.56 20.21
N SER A 22 24.86 -0.42 19.51
CA SER A 22 23.40 -0.67 19.55
C SER A 22 23.00 -2.14 19.38
N GLY A 23 23.91 -3.04 19.02
CA GLY A 23 23.64 -4.46 18.83
C GLY A 23 22.74 -4.76 17.63
N LYS A 24 22.47 -3.77 16.77
CA LYS A 24 21.59 -3.91 15.60
C LYS A 24 22.40 -4.20 14.35
N THR A 25 21.93 -5.15 13.55
CA THR A 25 22.44 -5.40 12.20
C THR A 25 22.13 -4.20 11.30
N TYR A 26 23.14 -3.74 10.57
CA TYR A 26 23.01 -2.86 9.41
C TYR A 26 23.61 -3.56 8.18
N TYR A 27 23.16 -3.17 7.01
CA TYR A 27 23.62 -3.71 5.73
C TYR A 27 24.37 -2.62 4.97
N TYR A 28 25.50 -2.95 4.39
CA TYR A 28 26.36 -2.02 3.68
C TYR A 28 26.77 -2.55 2.31
N HIS A 29 26.74 -1.67 1.31
CA HIS A 29 27.14 -2.01 -0.05
C HIS A 29 28.65 -1.81 -0.21
N LEU A 30 29.36 -2.86 -0.65
CA LEU A 30 30.81 -2.92 -0.73
C LEU A 30 31.39 -1.86 -1.68
N ASP A 31 30.84 -1.70 -2.88
CA ASP A 31 31.31 -0.70 -3.86
C ASP A 31 30.91 0.73 -3.47
N THR A 32 29.60 1.00 -3.31
CA THR A 32 29.06 2.35 -3.18
C THR A 32 29.16 2.95 -1.77
N LYS A 33 29.55 2.13 -0.77
CA LYS A 33 29.64 2.48 0.67
C LYS A 33 28.33 2.96 1.30
N VAL A 34 27.19 2.76 0.63
CA VAL A 34 25.86 3.08 1.17
C VAL A 34 25.48 2.10 2.29
N THR A 35 25.01 2.62 3.43
CA THR A 35 24.56 1.85 4.60
C THR A 35 23.06 1.99 4.83
N THR A 36 22.37 0.88 5.11
CA THR A 36 20.93 0.85 5.43
C THR A 36 20.64 0.02 6.68
N TRP A 37 19.62 0.41 7.44
CA TRP A 37 19.10 -0.33 8.59
C TRP A 37 17.94 -1.29 8.25
N ARG A 38 17.51 -1.32 6.98
CA ARG A 38 16.57 -2.31 6.44
C ARG A 38 17.32 -3.24 5.49
N LYS A 39 17.02 -4.53 5.53
CA LYS A 39 17.61 -5.53 4.61
C LYS A 39 17.34 -5.12 3.16
N PRO A 40 18.35 -5.06 2.28
CA PRO A 40 18.15 -4.75 0.86
C PRO A 40 17.32 -5.88 0.20
N PRO A 41 16.40 -5.55 -0.73
CA PRO A 41 15.53 -6.54 -1.36
C PRO A 41 16.32 -7.47 -2.28
N LEU A 42 16.01 -8.77 -2.22
CA LEU A 42 16.62 -9.80 -3.08
C LEU A 42 16.11 -9.76 -4.53
N PHE A 43 14.88 -9.30 -4.73
CA PHE A 43 14.28 -9.18 -6.06
C PHE A 43 14.15 -7.71 -6.48
N LYS A 44 14.28 -7.46 -7.78
CA LYS A 44 13.97 -6.17 -8.39
C LYS A 44 12.93 -6.35 -9.49
N GLU A 45 11.87 -5.56 -9.39
CA GLU A 45 10.77 -5.49 -10.36
C GLU A 45 11.23 -4.79 -11.65
N TYR A 46 10.86 -5.36 -12.79
CA TYR A 46 11.03 -4.80 -14.12
C TYR A 46 9.74 -5.01 -14.93
N GLU A 47 9.54 -4.19 -15.96
CA GLU A 47 8.39 -4.29 -16.86
C GLU A 47 8.88 -4.61 -18.28
N ASP A 48 8.33 -5.67 -18.88
CA ASP A 48 8.61 -6.00 -20.27
C ASP A 48 7.85 -5.05 -21.21
N LYS A 49 8.61 -4.28 -22.00
CA LYS A 49 8.08 -3.30 -22.95
C LYS A 49 7.32 -3.92 -24.13
N ALA A 50 7.45 -5.23 -24.37
CA ALA A 50 6.71 -5.92 -25.43
C ALA A 50 5.32 -6.40 -24.98
N SER A 51 5.14 -6.75 -23.70
CA SER A 51 3.89 -7.32 -23.18
C SER A 51 3.19 -6.51 -22.08
N GLY A 52 3.83 -5.47 -21.53
CA GLY A 52 3.32 -4.72 -20.38
C GLY A 52 3.24 -5.55 -19.09
N ARG A 53 3.88 -6.74 -19.08
CA ARG A 53 3.91 -7.62 -17.90
C ARG A 53 5.13 -7.31 -17.05
N LYS A 54 4.91 -7.35 -15.74
CA LYS A 54 5.98 -7.28 -14.74
C LYS A 54 6.68 -8.63 -14.63
N TYR A 55 7.97 -8.59 -14.39
CA TYR A 55 8.78 -9.74 -13.99
C TYR A 55 9.75 -9.32 -12.89
N TYR A 56 10.13 -10.30 -12.07
CA TYR A 56 10.95 -10.11 -10.90
C TYR A 56 12.31 -10.78 -11.13
N HIS A 57 13.37 -9.98 -11.11
CA HIS A 57 14.75 -10.43 -11.28
C HIS A 57 15.37 -10.68 -9.91
N ASN A 58 15.77 -11.91 -9.62
CA ASN A 58 16.51 -12.26 -8.42
C ASN A 58 17.95 -11.75 -8.55
N LEU A 59 18.30 -10.73 -7.77
CA LEU A 59 19.62 -10.10 -7.81
C LEU A 59 20.74 -11.06 -7.35
N ALA A 60 20.43 -12.11 -6.58
CA ALA A 60 21.42 -13.05 -6.04
C ALA A 60 21.74 -14.24 -6.96
N THR A 61 20.85 -14.57 -7.90
CA THR A 61 21.01 -15.71 -8.83
C THR A 61 20.91 -15.34 -10.31
N ASP A 62 20.65 -14.07 -10.61
CA ASP A 62 20.32 -13.52 -11.94
C ASP A 62 19.14 -14.22 -12.66
N ALA A 63 18.31 -14.96 -11.92
CA ALA A 63 17.12 -15.62 -12.44
C ALA A 63 15.92 -14.66 -12.53
N THR A 64 15.18 -14.69 -13.65
CA THR A 64 13.93 -13.94 -13.85
C THR A 64 12.70 -14.83 -13.70
N GLN A 65 11.72 -14.39 -12.92
CA GLN A 65 10.41 -15.05 -12.75
C GLN A 65 9.26 -14.08 -13.05
N TRP A 66 8.12 -14.58 -13.54
CA TRP A 66 6.96 -13.76 -13.90
C TRP A 66 5.98 -13.54 -12.73
N ASP A 67 5.94 -14.46 -11.77
CA ASP A 67 5.06 -14.40 -10.61
C ASP A 67 5.72 -13.64 -9.44
N GLU A 68 4.90 -12.90 -8.68
CA GLU A 68 5.35 -12.05 -7.56
C GLU A 68 5.74 -12.90 -6.34
N PRO A 69 7.02 -12.91 -5.91
CA PRO A 69 7.47 -13.78 -4.81
C PRO A 69 6.93 -13.28 -3.46
N ALA A 70 6.13 -14.12 -2.80
CA ALA A 70 5.65 -13.87 -1.45
C ALA A 70 6.84 -13.81 -0.46
N LEU A 71 6.89 -12.74 0.34
CA LEU A 71 8.03 -12.42 1.21
C LEU A 71 8.19 -13.33 2.44
N GLU A 72 7.31 -14.30 2.65
CA GLU A 72 7.21 -15.10 3.89
C GLU A 72 7.55 -16.59 3.71
N ASP A 73 7.57 -17.12 2.48
CA ASP A 73 7.89 -18.55 2.20
C ASP A 73 9.40 -18.84 2.06
N ILE A 74 10.26 -17.81 2.11
CA ILE A 74 11.70 -17.88 1.78
C ILE A 74 12.55 -18.44 2.94
N ILE A 75 12.14 -19.59 3.51
CA ILE A 75 12.92 -20.35 4.51
C ILE A 75 12.92 -21.87 4.22
N SER A 76 11.88 -22.43 3.57
CA SER A 76 11.66 -23.88 3.53
C SER A 76 11.58 -24.49 2.12
N SER A 77 12.73 -24.65 1.46
CA SER A 77 12.88 -25.61 0.35
C SER A 77 14.26 -26.29 0.39
N PRO A 78 14.36 -27.63 0.50
CA PRO A 78 15.64 -28.34 0.52
C PRO A 78 16.38 -28.40 -0.82
N GLU A 79 15.72 -28.02 -1.93
CA GLU A 79 16.15 -28.37 -3.29
C GLU A 79 17.41 -27.61 -3.78
N MET A 80 17.85 -26.58 -3.05
CA MET A 80 18.99 -25.72 -3.41
C MET A 80 20.35 -26.13 -2.82
N GLU A 81 20.42 -27.02 -1.81
CA GLU A 81 21.73 -27.42 -1.25
C GLU A 81 22.56 -28.29 -2.21
N ALA A 82 21.92 -29.01 -3.12
CA ALA A 82 22.59 -29.94 -4.04
C ALA A 82 23.43 -29.24 -5.13
N PHE A 83 23.05 -28.04 -5.57
CA PHE A 83 23.64 -27.40 -6.76
C PHE A 83 25.04 -26.80 -6.54
N VAL A 84 25.43 -26.55 -5.28
CA VAL A 84 26.68 -25.84 -4.95
C VAL A 84 27.90 -26.77 -4.89
N LEU A 85 27.70 -28.10 -4.79
CA LEU A 85 28.77 -29.07 -4.50
C LEU A 85 29.39 -29.79 -5.71
N THR A 86 28.78 -29.73 -6.89
CA THR A 86 29.28 -30.45 -8.09
C THR A 86 29.53 -29.49 -9.27
N GLY A 87 30.71 -28.88 -9.28
CA GLY A 87 31.15 -27.94 -10.33
C GLY A 87 31.56 -28.61 -11.65
N GLU A 88 30.60 -29.19 -12.38
CA GLU A 88 30.80 -29.66 -13.76
C GLU A 88 29.81 -29.06 -14.77
N LYS A 89 30.21 -29.04 -16.04
CA LYS A 89 29.52 -28.35 -17.14
C LYS A 89 29.00 -29.36 -18.17
N MET A 90 27.68 -29.46 -18.30
CA MET A 90 27.02 -30.36 -19.27
C MET A 90 26.62 -29.66 -20.58
N PRO A 91 26.54 -30.38 -21.72
CA PRO A 91 26.24 -29.83 -23.04
C PRO A 91 24.73 -29.74 -23.34
N ALA A 92 24.39 -29.16 -24.49
CA ALA A 92 23.02 -28.89 -24.90
C ALA A 92 22.33 -30.06 -25.65
N GLY A 93 21.02 -30.20 -25.43
CA GLY A 93 20.07 -30.64 -26.46
C GLY A 93 19.41 -32.01 -26.29
N SER A 94 18.14 -32.01 -25.84
CA SER A 94 17.01 -32.69 -26.52
C SER A 94 15.67 -32.39 -25.81
N VAL A 95 14.58 -32.28 -26.57
CA VAL A 95 13.19 -32.15 -26.09
C VAL A 95 12.42 -33.43 -26.45
N PRO A 96 11.45 -33.89 -25.66
CA PRO A 96 10.05 -33.45 -25.80
C PRO A 96 9.42 -33.03 -24.44
N THR A 97 8.55 -32.02 -24.34
CA THR A 97 7.22 -31.79 -24.98
C THR A 97 6.10 -32.65 -24.37
N ALA A 98 5.40 -32.12 -23.35
CA ALA A 98 3.93 -32.12 -23.24
C ALA A 98 3.41 -31.27 -22.05
N SER A 99 2.31 -30.55 -22.26
CA SER A 99 1.49 -29.85 -21.27
C SER A 99 0.80 -30.85 -20.30
N SER A 100 0.24 -30.50 -19.13
CA SER A 100 -0.73 -29.40 -18.91
C SER A 100 -0.97 -29.02 -17.44
N SER A 101 -1.58 -27.85 -17.25
CA SER A 101 -2.31 -27.35 -16.07
C SER A 101 -3.21 -28.40 -15.38
N SER A 102 -3.53 -28.31 -14.08
CA SER A 102 -4.27 -27.17 -13.51
C SER A 102 -4.29 -27.08 -11.97
N THR A 103 -4.68 -25.90 -11.47
CA THR A 103 -4.90 -25.57 -10.05
C THR A 103 -6.28 -26.00 -9.53
N GLY A 104 -6.37 -26.42 -8.26
CA GLY A 104 -7.64 -26.69 -7.57
C GLY A 104 -8.06 -25.61 -6.55
N PHE A 105 -9.33 -25.64 -6.14
CA PHE A 105 -9.96 -24.96 -4.98
C PHE A 105 -11.41 -25.47 -4.84
N PRO A 106 -12.12 -25.27 -3.71
CA PRO A 106 -11.72 -25.46 -2.32
C PRO A 106 -12.65 -26.44 -1.57
N SER A 107 -12.28 -26.89 -0.38
CA SER A 107 -13.19 -27.65 0.51
C SER A 107 -14.22 -26.74 1.20
N SER A 108 -15.40 -27.27 1.55
CA SER A 108 -16.33 -26.61 2.46
C SER A 108 -17.17 -27.59 3.28
N SER A 109 -17.34 -27.23 4.56
CA SER A 109 -18.38 -27.62 5.52
C SER A 109 -18.87 -29.06 5.62
N THR A 110 -18.65 -29.60 6.82
CA THR A 110 -19.45 -30.64 7.48
C THR A 110 -20.95 -30.58 7.20
N ALA A 111 -21.54 -31.76 6.95
CA ALA A 111 -22.90 -32.09 7.36
C ALA A 111 -22.87 -33.53 7.90
N ALA A 112 -23.29 -33.74 9.14
CA ALA A 112 -23.50 -35.08 9.68
C ALA A 112 -24.87 -35.58 9.22
N VAL A 113 -24.93 -36.82 8.72
CA VAL A 113 -26.16 -37.57 8.47
C VAL A 113 -25.96 -38.99 8.99
N GLU A 114 -27.05 -39.59 9.46
CA GLU A 114 -27.00 -40.70 10.41
C GLU A 114 -26.64 -42.04 9.77
N TYR A 115 -26.08 -42.93 10.61
CA TYR A 115 -25.66 -44.27 10.24
C TYR A 115 -26.87 -45.21 10.09
N THR A 116 -27.64 -45.05 9.00
CA THR A 116 -28.73 -45.96 8.64
C THR A 116 -28.13 -47.32 8.28
N SER A 117 -28.16 -48.27 9.21
CA SER A 117 -27.73 -49.65 8.94
C SER A 117 -28.73 -50.32 7.99
N MET A 118 -28.34 -50.53 6.73
CA MET A 118 -29.02 -51.47 5.84
C MET A 118 -28.06 -52.56 5.38
N THR A 119 -28.48 -53.80 5.63
CA THR A 119 -27.81 -55.01 5.18
C THR A 119 -28.22 -55.31 3.74
N GLU A 120 -27.43 -54.83 2.78
CA GLU A 120 -27.41 -55.32 1.40
C GLU A 120 -26.20 -56.28 1.31
N ASP A 121 -26.31 -57.59 1.48
CA ASP A 121 -27.19 -58.56 0.82
C ASP A 121 -27.03 -58.60 -0.72
N ARG A 122 -25.95 -59.27 -1.14
CA ARG A 122 -26.00 -60.31 -2.19
C ARG A 122 -26.54 -59.92 -3.58
N SER A 123 -26.35 -58.67 -4.04
CA SER A 123 -26.77 -58.25 -5.40
C SER A 123 -25.65 -57.79 -6.36
N ARG A 124 -24.36 -57.97 -6.04
CA ARG A 124 -23.23 -57.54 -6.90
C ARG A 124 -23.12 -58.28 -8.26
N ASN A 125 -23.97 -59.27 -8.55
CA ASN A 125 -23.96 -60.01 -9.82
C ASN A 125 -25.35 -60.12 -10.47
N GLN A 126 -26.14 -59.05 -10.44
CA GLN A 126 -27.23 -58.92 -11.42
C GLN A 126 -26.63 -58.86 -12.83
N VAL A 127 -27.14 -59.71 -13.72
CA VAL A 127 -26.87 -59.59 -15.16
C VAL A 127 -27.59 -58.34 -15.64
N VAL A 128 -26.83 -57.28 -15.86
CA VAL A 128 -27.37 -56.01 -16.35
C VAL A 128 -27.84 -56.23 -17.78
N ASP A 129 -29.16 -56.25 -17.97
CA ASP A 129 -29.78 -56.60 -19.25
C ASP A 129 -29.31 -55.61 -20.34
N PRO A 130 -28.58 -56.07 -21.39
CA PRO A 130 -27.89 -55.19 -22.32
C PRO A 130 -28.82 -54.23 -23.07
N ALA A 131 -30.11 -54.58 -23.21
CA ALA A 131 -31.13 -53.74 -23.82
C ALA A 131 -31.44 -52.46 -23.03
N THR A 132 -31.04 -52.38 -21.75
CA THR A 132 -31.30 -51.22 -20.88
C THR A 132 -30.22 -50.14 -20.94
N LEU A 133 -28.99 -50.46 -21.37
CA LEU A 133 -27.81 -49.58 -21.28
C LEU A 133 -27.66 -48.65 -22.49
N LYS A 134 -28.39 -47.54 -22.46
CA LYS A 134 -28.53 -46.61 -23.60
C LYS A 134 -27.26 -45.84 -23.92
N THR A 135 -26.51 -45.36 -22.92
CA THR A 135 -25.30 -44.55 -23.14
C THR A 135 -24.03 -45.41 -23.29
N PRO A 136 -23.02 -44.95 -24.04
CA PRO A 136 -21.71 -45.61 -24.10
C PRO A 136 -21.05 -45.74 -22.72
N GLU A 137 -21.21 -44.74 -21.84
CA GLU A 137 -20.58 -44.72 -20.51
C GLU A 137 -21.16 -45.75 -19.56
N GLU A 138 -22.48 -45.99 -19.60
CA GLU A 138 -23.11 -47.10 -18.86
C GLU A 138 -22.58 -48.46 -19.33
N ARG A 139 -22.42 -48.65 -20.64
CA ARG A 139 -21.86 -49.88 -21.22
C ARG A 139 -20.39 -50.09 -20.83
N LYS A 140 -19.57 -49.03 -20.82
CA LYS A 140 -18.17 -49.07 -20.34
C LYS A 140 -18.09 -49.38 -18.84
N ARG A 141 -18.97 -48.83 -18.02
CA ARG A 141 -19.05 -49.13 -16.57
C ARG A 141 -19.50 -50.55 -16.29
N ALA A 142 -20.48 -51.07 -17.04
CA ALA A 142 -20.93 -52.46 -16.91
C ALA A 142 -19.80 -53.45 -17.25
N PHE A 143 -19.01 -53.16 -18.29
CA PHE A 143 -17.83 -53.96 -18.61
C PHE A 143 -16.71 -53.82 -17.55
N ALA A 144 -16.45 -52.61 -17.05
CA ALA A 144 -15.48 -52.40 -15.97
C ALA A 144 -15.83 -53.19 -14.69
N SER A 145 -17.12 -53.22 -14.30
CA SER A 145 -17.60 -54.01 -13.15
C SER A 145 -17.40 -55.52 -13.32
N LEU A 146 -17.58 -56.04 -14.54
CA LEU A 146 -17.28 -57.43 -14.89
C LEU A 146 -15.76 -57.72 -14.79
N VAL A 147 -14.91 -56.80 -15.23
CA VAL A 147 -13.45 -56.90 -15.06
C VAL A 147 -13.07 -56.87 -13.57
N GLU A 148 -13.65 -55.97 -12.77
CA GLU A 148 -13.41 -55.93 -11.31
C GLU A 148 -13.75 -57.27 -10.66
N PHE A 149 -14.94 -57.82 -10.93
CA PHE A 149 -15.38 -59.09 -10.35
C PHE A 149 -14.45 -60.25 -10.72
N PHE A 150 -13.98 -60.33 -11.97
CA PHE A 150 -12.99 -61.32 -12.39
C PHE A 150 -11.66 -61.15 -11.66
N LEU A 151 -11.12 -59.93 -11.62
CA LEU A 151 -9.85 -59.59 -10.98
C LEU A 151 -9.88 -59.87 -9.46
N GLU A 152 -10.99 -59.53 -8.80
CA GLU A 152 -11.22 -59.77 -7.38
C GLU A 152 -11.33 -61.29 -7.07
N THR A 153 -12.09 -62.04 -7.87
CA THR A 153 -12.20 -63.51 -7.76
C THR A 153 -10.84 -64.21 -7.99
N LYS A 154 -10.04 -63.70 -8.94
CA LYS A 154 -8.66 -64.17 -9.19
C LYS A 154 -7.75 -63.88 -7.99
N MET A 155 -7.81 -62.69 -7.40
CA MET A 155 -7.01 -62.38 -6.20
C MET A 155 -7.41 -63.21 -4.98
N GLN A 156 -8.71 -63.49 -4.79
CA GLN A 156 -9.18 -64.38 -3.71
C GLN A 156 -8.65 -65.82 -3.86
N SER A 157 -8.67 -66.38 -5.08
CA SER A 157 -8.13 -67.73 -5.32
C SER A 157 -6.59 -67.81 -5.19
N VAL A 158 -5.87 -66.75 -5.55
CA VAL A 158 -4.42 -66.62 -5.29
C VAL A 158 -4.12 -66.50 -3.79
N ALA A 159 -4.93 -65.75 -3.04
CA ALA A 159 -4.78 -65.63 -1.58
C ALA A 159 -5.06 -66.95 -0.85
N ALA A 160 -6.08 -67.70 -1.28
CA ALA A 160 -6.42 -69.00 -0.71
C ALA A 160 -5.30 -70.05 -0.94
N THR A 161 -4.74 -70.10 -2.17
CA THR A 161 -3.64 -71.02 -2.48
C THR A 161 -2.33 -70.65 -1.77
N ALA A 162 -1.99 -69.36 -1.67
CA ALA A 162 -0.86 -68.90 -0.88
C ALA A 162 -1.00 -69.25 0.62
N SER A 163 -2.20 -69.08 1.18
CA SER A 163 -2.49 -69.43 2.58
C SER A 163 -2.33 -70.93 2.83
N ALA A 164 -2.87 -71.78 1.96
CA ALA A 164 -2.76 -73.23 2.07
C ALA A 164 -1.29 -73.72 2.02
N SER A 165 -0.46 -73.12 1.16
CA SER A 165 0.97 -73.47 1.04
C SER A 165 1.82 -73.13 2.27
N SER A 166 1.36 -72.26 3.18
CA SER A 166 2.12 -71.86 4.37
C SER A 166 2.21 -72.93 5.47
N THR A 167 1.43 -74.00 5.37
CA THR A 167 1.30 -75.04 6.40
C THR A 167 2.44 -76.09 6.39
N GLY A 168 3.34 -76.05 5.40
CA GLY A 168 4.37 -77.07 5.18
C GLY A 168 5.82 -76.56 5.36
N SER A 169 6.37 -76.78 6.56
CA SER A 169 7.80 -76.59 6.93
C SER A 169 8.36 -75.16 6.90
N PHE A 170 8.99 -74.77 8.01
CA PHE A 170 9.50 -73.41 8.24
C PHE A 170 10.84 -73.17 7.52
N ASN A 171 10.82 -72.48 6.37
CA ASN A 171 12.04 -72.03 5.68
C ASN A 171 12.31 -70.54 5.99
N PRO A 172 13.27 -70.20 6.87
CA PRO A 172 13.50 -68.83 7.34
C PRO A 172 14.08 -67.88 6.27
N ASN A 173 14.43 -68.35 5.07
CA ASN A 173 14.94 -67.52 3.98
C ASN A 173 14.01 -67.49 2.75
N ALA A 174 12.82 -68.07 2.85
CA ALA A 174 11.79 -67.90 1.83
C ALA A 174 11.20 -66.48 1.94
N LYS A 175 11.61 -65.56 1.06
CA LYS A 175 10.88 -64.30 0.85
C LYS A 175 9.49 -64.61 0.30
N VAL A 176 8.54 -64.82 1.20
CA VAL A 176 7.11 -64.93 0.90
C VAL A 176 6.65 -63.57 0.39
N SER A 177 6.81 -63.34 -0.91
CA SER A 177 6.37 -62.13 -1.60
C SER A 177 4.85 -62.17 -1.84
N SER A 178 4.09 -62.33 -0.75
CA SER A 178 2.63 -62.47 -0.70
C SER A 178 1.91 -61.16 -0.98
N SER A 179 2.09 -60.65 -2.19
CA SER A 179 1.10 -59.78 -2.82
C SER A 179 0.87 -60.21 -4.25
N GLY A 180 -0.28 -60.86 -4.46
CA GLY A 180 -0.95 -60.79 -5.75
C GLY A 180 -1.21 -59.32 -6.04
N THR A 181 -0.54 -58.80 -7.07
CA THR A 181 -0.79 -57.47 -7.61
C THR A 181 -1.69 -57.67 -8.82
N TYR A 182 -2.70 -56.82 -8.98
CA TYR A 182 -3.66 -56.94 -10.09
C TYR A 182 -2.93 -56.85 -11.44
N THR A 183 -1.86 -56.04 -11.49
CA THR A 183 -0.92 -55.88 -12.61
C THR A 183 -0.22 -57.15 -13.11
N LYS A 184 -0.28 -58.27 -12.38
CA LYS A 184 0.25 -59.57 -12.84
C LYS A 184 -0.75 -60.34 -13.71
N ILE A 185 -2.05 -60.07 -13.61
CA ILE A 185 -3.10 -60.76 -14.37
C ILE A 185 -3.11 -60.21 -15.80
N LYS A 186 -3.01 -61.11 -16.78
CA LYS A 186 -2.98 -60.70 -18.20
C LYS A 186 -4.36 -60.65 -18.83
N TRP A 187 -4.50 -59.85 -19.90
CA TRP A 187 -5.73 -59.77 -20.70
C TRP A 187 -6.16 -61.14 -21.22
N GLU A 188 -5.21 -61.99 -21.60
CA GLU A 188 -5.46 -63.34 -22.11
C GLU A 188 -6.09 -64.27 -21.05
N GLU A 189 -5.90 -63.98 -19.76
CA GLU A 189 -6.56 -64.74 -18.68
C GLU A 189 -8.04 -64.37 -18.51
N LEU A 190 -8.43 -63.13 -18.84
CA LEU A 190 -9.83 -62.70 -18.87
C LEU A 190 -10.59 -63.47 -19.96
N LEU A 191 -10.00 -63.56 -21.16
CA LEU A 191 -10.58 -64.33 -22.27
C LEU A 191 -10.66 -65.83 -21.93
N LYS A 192 -9.58 -66.40 -21.39
CA LYS A 192 -9.51 -67.82 -20.98
C LYS A 192 -10.51 -68.19 -19.88
N ALA A 193 -11.09 -67.21 -19.17
CA ALA A 193 -12.16 -67.44 -18.20
C ALA A 193 -13.57 -67.54 -18.82
N GLY A 194 -13.70 -67.53 -20.15
CA GLY A 194 -14.99 -67.70 -20.85
C GLY A 194 -15.86 -66.44 -20.87
N ILE A 195 -15.28 -65.28 -20.57
CA ILE A 195 -16.01 -64.01 -20.37
C ILE A 195 -16.58 -63.45 -21.69
N GLU A 196 -16.16 -63.99 -22.84
CA GLU A 196 -16.62 -63.58 -24.19
C GLU A 196 -18.13 -63.77 -24.42
N SER A 197 -18.77 -64.69 -23.68
CA SER A 197 -20.22 -64.92 -23.72
C SER A 197 -21.03 -64.03 -22.77
N ASP A 198 -20.39 -63.21 -21.92
CA ASP A 198 -21.11 -62.30 -21.02
C ASP A 198 -21.65 -61.09 -21.80
N PRO A 199 -22.95 -60.74 -21.68
CA PRO A 199 -23.52 -59.57 -22.35
C PRO A 199 -22.73 -58.28 -22.11
N ARG A 200 -22.17 -58.08 -20.91
CA ARG A 200 -21.41 -56.89 -20.53
C ARG A 200 -20.06 -56.80 -21.25
N PHE A 201 -19.47 -57.92 -21.67
CA PHE A 201 -18.29 -57.95 -22.56
C PHE A 201 -18.66 -57.51 -23.98
N GLN A 202 -19.85 -57.88 -24.44
CA GLN A 202 -20.34 -57.57 -25.79
C GLN A 202 -20.81 -56.11 -25.92
N CYS A 203 -21.29 -55.49 -24.84
CA CYS A 203 -21.73 -54.08 -24.78
C CYS A 203 -20.68 -53.02 -25.20
N VAL A 204 -19.40 -53.34 -25.21
CA VAL A 204 -18.32 -52.47 -25.73
C VAL A 204 -17.88 -53.05 -27.07
N GLU A 205 -18.15 -52.39 -28.18
CA GLU A 205 -17.92 -52.95 -29.53
C GLU A 205 -16.42 -53.03 -29.89
N SER A 206 -15.62 -52.02 -29.50
CA SER A 206 -14.21 -51.95 -29.82
C SER A 206 -13.36 -52.85 -28.91
N GLY A 207 -12.66 -53.83 -29.50
CA GLY A 207 -11.65 -54.63 -28.79
C GLY A 207 -10.48 -53.80 -28.23
N GLY A 208 -10.22 -52.62 -28.80
CA GLY A 208 -9.27 -51.65 -28.25
C GLY A 208 -9.77 -51.01 -26.96
N GLU A 209 -11.04 -50.57 -26.93
CA GLU A 209 -11.66 -50.03 -25.72
C GLU A 209 -11.79 -51.10 -24.63
N ARG A 210 -12.15 -52.34 -24.97
CA ARG A 210 -12.15 -53.45 -23.98
C ARG A 210 -10.78 -53.62 -23.33
N LYS A 211 -9.70 -53.62 -24.12
CA LYS A 211 -8.34 -53.67 -23.59
C LYS A 211 -8.00 -52.45 -22.72
N GLN A 212 -8.39 -51.24 -23.14
CA GLN A 212 -8.16 -50.02 -22.35
C GLN A 212 -8.85 -50.09 -20.98
N ILE A 213 -10.15 -50.43 -20.95
CA ILE A 213 -10.95 -50.55 -19.72
C ILE A 213 -10.38 -51.62 -18.79
N PHE A 214 -9.84 -52.72 -19.33
CA PHE A 214 -9.17 -53.74 -18.54
C PHE A 214 -7.91 -53.21 -17.85
N HIS A 215 -7.02 -52.53 -18.57
CA HIS A 215 -5.78 -51.99 -18.00
C HIS A 215 -6.09 -50.88 -16.98
N GLU A 216 -7.03 -49.98 -17.28
CA GLU A 216 -7.49 -48.92 -16.38
C GLU A 216 -8.09 -49.49 -15.08
N THR A 217 -8.96 -50.50 -15.18
CA THR A 217 -9.58 -51.16 -14.03
C THR A 217 -8.53 -51.92 -13.20
N THR A 218 -7.59 -52.60 -13.86
CA THR A 218 -6.46 -53.28 -13.21
C THR A 218 -5.58 -52.29 -12.43
N GLN A 219 -5.29 -51.13 -13.03
CA GLN A 219 -4.52 -50.07 -12.38
C GLN A 219 -5.30 -49.40 -11.23
N ARG A 220 -6.61 -49.18 -11.39
CA ARG A 220 -7.50 -48.64 -10.34
C ARG A 220 -7.50 -49.55 -9.10
N LEU A 221 -7.70 -50.85 -9.28
CA LEU A 221 -7.70 -51.81 -8.17
C LEU A 221 -6.31 -51.95 -7.51
N GLU A 222 -5.23 -51.90 -8.29
CA GLU A 222 -3.86 -51.89 -7.75
C GLU A 222 -3.59 -50.65 -6.89
N ILE A 223 -4.03 -49.46 -7.32
CA ILE A 223 -3.92 -48.22 -6.56
C ILE A 223 -4.78 -48.29 -5.29
N GLN A 224 -6.05 -48.73 -5.41
CA GLN A 224 -6.98 -48.86 -4.29
C GLN A 224 -6.45 -49.83 -3.23
N LYS A 225 -5.92 -50.99 -3.64
CA LYS A 225 -5.30 -51.95 -2.73
C LYS A 225 -4.08 -51.36 -2.02
N ARG A 226 -3.14 -50.73 -2.75
CA ARG A 226 -1.96 -50.10 -2.14
C ARG A 226 -2.34 -49.01 -1.13
N GLU A 227 -3.40 -48.24 -1.40
CA GLU A 227 -3.92 -47.23 -0.49
C GLU A 227 -4.63 -47.84 0.74
N GLN A 228 -5.31 -48.98 0.58
CA GLN A 228 -5.84 -49.77 1.70
C GLN A 228 -4.72 -50.38 2.55
N ASP A 229 -3.71 -51.00 1.94
CA ASP A 229 -2.53 -51.56 2.61
C ASP A 229 -1.78 -50.45 3.39
N ARG A 230 -1.57 -49.28 2.77
CA ARG A 230 -0.96 -48.10 3.42
C ARG A 230 -1.77 -47.61 4.61
N LYS A 231 -3.10 -47.54 4.49
CA LYS A 231 -4.00 -47.17 5.60
C LYS A 231 -3.97 -48.22 6.71
N ALA A 232 -4.02 -49.51 6.39
CA ALA A 232 -3.95 -50.59 7.37
C ALA A 232 -2.64 -50.54 8.16
N LYS A 233 -1.49 -50.39 7.49
CA LYS A 233 -0.20 -50.20 8.16
C LYS A 233 -0.14 -48.94 9.02
N HIS A 234 -0.70 -47.82 8.57
CA HIS A 234 -0.75 -46.59 9.37
C HIS A 234 -1.54 -46.77 10.68
N HIS A 235 -2.73 -47.39 10.63
CA HIS A 235 -3.50 -47.68 11.85
C HIS A 235 -2.75 -48.69 12.72
N ALA A 236 -2.16 -49.75 12.14
CA ALA A 236 -1.38 -50.72 12.88
C ALA A 236 -0.15 -50.11 13.60
N ARG A 237 0.55 -49.12 13.00
CA ARG A 237 1.60 -48.36 13.70
C ARG A 237 1.03 -47.60 14.89
N HIS A 238 -0.08 -46.87 14.69
CA HIS A 238 -0.73 -46.10 15.76
C HIS A 238 -1.16 -47.01 16.93
N ASP A 239 -1.86 -48.09 16.65
CA ASP A 239 -2.37 -49.03 17.66
C ASP A 239 -1.22 -49.72 18.41
N LEU A 240 -0.09 -49.97 17.73
CA LEU A 240 1.12 -50.53 18.34
C LEU A 240 1.86 -49.49 19.22
N LEU A 241 1.92 -48.21 18.83
CA LEU A 241 2.40 -47.12 19.68
C LEU A 241 1.53 -46.96 20.93
N GLU A 242 0.20 -47.01 20.79
CA GLU A 242 -0.72 -46.89 21.92
C GLU A 242 -0.59 -48.10 22.86
N ALA A 243 -0.49 -49.32 22.32
CA ALA A 243 -0.21 -50.51 23.12
C ALA A 243 1.14 -50.44 23.84
N LEU A 244 2.18 -49.84 23.24
CA LEU A 244 3.46 -49.58 23.91
C LEU A 244 3.30 -48.60 25.08
N ARG A 245 2.66 -47.45 24.84
CA ARG A 245 2.38 -46.41 25.86
C ARG A 245 1.59 -46.96 27.06
N MET A 246 0.60 -47.82 26.82
CA MET A 246 -0.23 -48.40 27.88
C MET A 246 0.46 -49.52 28.66
N ASN A 247 1.15 -50.45 27.98
CA ASN A 247 1.75 -51.63 28.61
C ASN A 247 3.12 -51.36 29.27
N TYR A 248 3.83 -50.29 28.88
CA TYR A 248 5.17 -49.96 29.39
C TYR A 248 5.20 -48.60 30.12
N PRO A 249 4.53 -48.47 31.28
CA PRO A 249 4.40 -47.21 31.98
C PRO A 249 5.74 -46.71 32.57
N ALA A 250 6.34 -45.72 31.91
CA ALA A 250 7.24 -44.65 32.39
C ALA A 250 8.50 -44.99 33.24
N LYS A 251 8.71 -46.22 33.71
CA LYS A 251 9.73 -46.55 34.73
C LYS A 251 10.71 -47.65 34.34
N LYS A 252 10.44 -48.47 33.31
CA LYS A 252 11.37 -49.52 32.86
C LYS A 252 12.46 -48.94 31.95
N ARG A 253 13.44 -48.25 32.54
CA ARG A 253 14.67 -47.86 31.84
C ARG A 253 15.35 -49.08 31.23
N GLY A 254 15.76 -48.98 29.96
CA GLY A 254 16.43 -50.07 29.25
C GLY A 254 15.50 -51.19 28.78
N LEU A 255 14.20 -50.95 28.62
CA LEU A 255 13.33 -51.83 27.84
C LEU A 255 13.93 -52.06 26.45
N THR A 256 14.00 -53.32 26.00
CA THR A 256 14.49 -53.68 24.66
C THR A 256 13.36 -54.13 23.74
N PHE A 257 13.53 -53.99 22.42
CA PHE A 257 12.53 -54.41 21.42
C PHE A 257 12.12 -55.88 21.61
N ARG A 258 13.10 -56.77 21.88
CA ARG A 258 12.87 -58.20 22.10
C ARG A 258 11.96 -58.50 23.29
N GLU A 259 12.02 -57.69 24.35
CA GLU A 259 11.12 -57.81 25.50
C GLU A 259 9.71 -57.29 25.16
N ALA A 260 9.64 -56.13 24.48
CA ALA A 260 8.38 -55.55 24.05
C ALA A 260 7.61 -56.49 23.09
N ALA A 261 8.30 -57.03 22.09
CA ALA A 261 7.79 -57.99 21.12
C ALA A 261 7.09 -59.19 21.78
N GLY A 262 7.65 -59.71 22.88
CA GLY A 262 7.08 -60.85 23.62
C GLY A 262 5.65 -60.60 24.15
N SER A 263 5.30 -59.35 24.44
CA SER A 263 3.94 -58.93 24.82
C SER A 263 3.07 -58.50 23.64
N LEU A 264 3.67 -57.90 22.60
CA LEU A 264 2.95 -57.25 21.51
C LEU A 264 2.59 -58.23 20.37
N GLN A 265 3.26 -59.38 20.29
CA GLN A 265 3.02 -60.45 19.30
C GLN A 265 1.58 -61.00 19.25
N ALA A 266 0.78 -60.77 20.30
CA ALA A 266 -0.62 -61.21 20.38
C ALA A 266 -1.62 -60.19 19.82
N LEU A 267 -1.17 -59.00 19.42
CA LEU A 267 -2.03 -57.92 18.94
C LEU A 267 -2.28 -58.02 17.42
N PRO A 268 -3.50 -57.81 16.92
CA PRO A 268 -3.77 -57.84 15.48
C PRO A 268 -2.90 -56.89 14.66
N CYS A 269 -2.58 -55.70 15.19
CA CYS A 269 -1.69 -54.73 14.54
C CYS A 269 -0.26 -55.25 14.32
N TRP A 270 0.26 -56.12 15.20
CA TRP A 270 1.59 -56.72 15.09
C TRP A 270 1.75 -57.57 13.82
N HIS A 271 0.67 -58.18 13.33
CA HIS A 271 0.67 -59.02 12.13
C HIS A 271 0.40 -58.23 10.83
N VAL A 272 -0.14 -57.01 10.92
CA VAL A 272 -0.34 -56.11 9.76
C VAL A 272 0.99 -55.48 9.33
N LEU A 273 1.84 -55.13 10.29
CA LEU A 273 3.26 -54.86 10.03
C LEU A 273 3.93 -56.22 9.81
N GLN A 274 4.47 -56.47 8.62
CA GLN A 274 4.96 -57.80 8.25
C GLN A 274 6.46 -57.97 8.52
N ASP A 275 7.21 -56.89 8.37
CA ASP A 275 8.65 -56.84 8.62
C ASP A 275 8.94 -56.55 10.10
N ASP A 276 9.98 -57.18 10.66
CA ASP A 276 10.47 -56.82 12.00
C ASP A 276 11.08 -55.42 12.01
N PHE A 277 11.59 -54.92 10.87
CA PHE A 277 12.04 -53.54 10.74
C PHE A 277 10.89 -52.53 10.92
N GLU A 278 9.71 -52.78 10.32
CA GLU A 278 8.52 -51.92 10.50
C GLU A 278 8.03 -51.90 11.96
N ARG A 279 8.27 -52.98 12.71
CA ARG A 279 7.92 -53.11 14.14
C ARG A 279 8.95 -52.43 15.05
N ASP A 280 10.23 -52.55 14.73
CA ASP A 280 11.31 -51.91 15.50
C ASP A 280 11.34 -50.39 15.27
N GLU A 281 11.04 -49.89 14.06
CA GLU A 281 10.80 -48.46 13.83
C GLU A 281 9.75 -47.88 14.78
N VAL A 282 8.62 -48.57 14.95
CA VAL A 282 7.53 -48.15 15.88
C VAL A 282 8.01 -48.18 17.34
N PHE A 283 8.84 -49.15 17.69
CA PHE A 283 9.43 -49.23 19.03
C PHE A 283 10.45 -48.12 19.28
N GLN A 284 11.30 -47.79 18.31
CA GLN A 284 12.23 -46.66 18.37
C GLN A 284 11.48 -45.32 18.45
N GLU A 285 10.41 -45.14 17.67
CA GLU A 285 9.53 -43.96 17.69
C GLU A 285 8.94 -43.73 19.10
N PHE A 286 8.47 -44.80 19.76
CA PHE A 286 8.04 -44.79 21.16
C PHE A 286 9.19 -44.47 22.14
N GLN A 287 10.38 -45.07 21.97
CA GLN A 287 11.53 -44.79 22.83
C GLN A 287 11.99 -43.33 22.73
N GLU A 288 12.06 -42.78 21.52
CA GLU A 288 12.39 -41.38 21.31
C GLU A 288 11.35 -40.44 21.92
N GLU A 289 10.06 -40.74 21.76
CA GLU A 289 8.98 -39.95 22.36
C GLU A 289 9.08 -39.95 23.89
N TRP A 290 9.27 -41.12 24.49
CA TRP A 290 9.45 -41.26 25.94
C TRP A 290 10.69 -40.52 26.45
N GLU A 291 11.83 -40.63 25.75
CA GLU A 291 13.04 -39.89 26.09
C GLU A 291 12.87 -38.38 25.94
N ARG A 292 12.16 -37.94 24.89
CA ARG A 292 11.84 -36.54 24.61
C ARG A 292 10.96 -35.97 25.73
N GLU A 293 9.99 -36.74 26.21
CA GLU A 293 9.15 -36.38 27.35
C GLU A 293 9.90 -36.41 28.70
N GLU A 294 10.69 -37.45 29.03
CA GLU A 294 11.48 -37.48 30.29
C GLU A 294 12.44 -36.28 30.37
N ARG A 295 13.05 -35.93 29.22
CA ARG A 295 13.95 -34.79 29.06
C ARG A 295 13.22 -33.45 29.14
N ALA A 296 12.01 -33.35 28.59
CA ALA A 296 11.15 -32.18 28.71
C ALA A 296 10.65 -31.97 30.15
N GLU A 297 10.19 -33.02 30.81
CA GLU A 297 9.71 -32.98 32.20
C GLU A 297 10.83 -32.58 33.17
N ARG A 298 12.01 -33.19 33.02
CA ARG A 298 13.19 -32.83 33.81
C ARG A 298 13.62 -31.37 33.56
N LYS A 299 13.40 -30.83 32.36
CA LYS A 299 13.60 -29.40 32.06
C LYS A 299 12.50 -28.52 32.67
N ARG A 300 11.24 -28.97 32.67
CA ARG A 300 10.09 -28.29 33.29
C ARG A 300 10.29 -28.11 34.80
N LEU A 301 10.54 -29.21 35.51
CA LEU A 301 10.77 -29.20 36.97
C LEU A 301 12.01 -28.37 37.38
N ARG A 302 13.06 -28.34 36.55
CA ARG A 302 14.22 -27.45 36.77
C ARG A 302 13.86 -25.98 36.57
N ALA A 303 13.12 -25.65 35.50
CA ALA A 303 12.68 -24.28 35.23
C ALA A 303 11.69 -23.76 36.29
N GLU A 304 10.82 -24.62 36.81
CA GLU A 304 9.91 -24.32 37.91
C GLU A 304 10.67 -23.96 39.20
N LYS A 305 11.64 -24.80 39.60
CA LYS A 305 12.52 -24.51 40.75
C LYS A 305 13.36 -23.25 40.57
N LEU A 306 13.87 -23.00 39.36
CA LEU A 306 14.62 -21.80 39.03
C LEU A 306 13.74 -20.54 39.19
N LYS A 307 12.50 -20.60 38.70
CA LYS A 307 11.49 -19.54 38.85
C LYS A 307 11.07 -19.33 40.31
N GLU A 308 10.89 -20.41 41.09
CA GLU A 308 10.62 -20.32 42.54
C GLU A 308 11.75 -19.58 43.26
N LEU A 309 13.01 -19.85 42.88
CA LEU A 309 14.17 -19.14 43.42
C LEU A 309 14.23 -17.65 42.98
N GLU A 310 13.91 -17.33 41.73
CA GLU A 310 13.79 -15.94 41.25
C GLU A 310 12.65 -15.16 41.93
N GLU A 311 11.56 -15.84 42.29
CA GLU A 311 10.46 -15.27 43.08
C GLU A 311 10.88 -15.04 44.54
N LYS A 312 11.55 -16.03 45.16
CA LYS A 312 12.19 -15.86 46.48
C LYS A 312 13.20 -14.70 46.50
N PHE A 313 13.94 -14.47 45.41
CA PHE A 313 14.81 -13.30 45.29
C PHE A 313 14.01 -12.00 45.15
N SER A 314 12.92 -12.01 44.39
CA SER A 314 12.05 -10.84 44.16
C SER A 314 11.31 -10.39 45.42
N ASN A 315 10.90 -11.34 46.27
CA ASN A 315 10.15 -11.06 47.49
C ASN A 315 11.05 -10.64 48.67
N ASN A 316 12.33 -11.03 48.67
CA ASN A 316 13.29 -10.65 49.71
C ASN A 316 13.69 -9.14 49.60
N PRO A 317 13.45 -8.32 50.64
CA PRO A 317 13.78 -6.88 50.60
C PRO A 317 15.29 -6.61 50.65
N ASP A 318 16.09 -7.47 51.29
CA ASP A 318 17.55 -7.28 51.41
C ASP A 318 18.26 -7.36 50.06
N LEU A 319 17.65 -8.03 49.07
CA LEU A 319 18.17 -8.17 47.72
C LEU A 319 17.81 -6.99 46.81
N ARG A 320 16.91 -6.09 47.24
CA ARG A 320 16.49 -4.91 46.48
C ARG A 320 17.48 -3.73 46.57
N ARG A 321 18.58 -3.90 47.31
CA ARG A 321 19.70 -2.94 47.40
C ARG A 321 20.53 -2.96 46.12
N SER A 322 21.11 -1.83 45.74
CA SER A 322 21.80 -1.65 44.44
C SER A 322 23.15 -2.37 44.28
N GLN A 323 23.70 -2.98 45.34
CA GLN A 323 25.05 -3.57 45.34
C GLN A 323 25.12 -4.91 46.09
N VAL A 324 24.14 -5.79 45.87
CA VAL A 324 24.07 -7.10 46.55
C VAL A 324 25.07 -8.09 45.92
N THR A 325 25.87 -8.73 46.76
CA THR A 325 26.90 -9.68 46.33
C THR A 325 26.44 -11.14 46.40
N TRP A 326 26.96 -11.98 45.51
CA TRP A 326 26.67 -13.44 45.52
C TRP A 326 27.05 -14.12 46.85
N ARG A 327 28.02 -13.58 47.60
CA ARG A 327 28.37 -14.06 48.95
C ARG A 327 27.26 -13.81 49.98
N GLU A 328 26.54 -12.69 49.87
CA GLU A 328 25.37 -12.43 50.73
C GLU A 328 24.22 -13.36 50.40
N VAL A 329 23.97 -13.62 49.11
CA VAL A 329 22.93 -14.58 48.66
C VAL A 329 23.25 -15.98 49.16
N LEU A 330 24.48 -16.47 48.96
CA LEU A 330 24.94 -17.77 49.49
C LEU A 330 24.76 -17.88 51.01
N ARG A 331 24.94 -16.79 51.76
CA ARG A 331 24.75 -16.74 53.21
C ARG A 331 23.27 -16.75 53.62
N GLN A 332 22.39 -16.11 52.84
CA GLN A 332 20.95 -16.08 53.12
C GLN A 332 20.23 -17.37 52.73
N TYR A 333 20.60 -17.99 51.62
CA TYR A 333 19.89 -19.17 51.06
C TYR A 333 20.59 -20.50 51.35
N LYS A 334 21.60 -20.53 52.24
CA LYS A 334 22.37 -21.75 52.58
C LYS A 334 21.53 -22.94 53.04
N ASP A 335 20.40 -22.69 53.68
CA ASP A 335 19.50 -23.73 54.24
C ASP A 335 18.23 -23.93 53.38
N ASP A 336 18.07 -23.19 52.27
CA ASP A 336 16.84 -23.24 51.46
C ASP A 336 16.78 -24.53 50.61
N PRO A 337 15.68 -25.32 50.66
CA PRO A 337 15.57 -26.58 49.92
C PRO A 337 15.59 -26.41 48.39
N THR A 338 15.04 -25.32 47.87
CA THR A 338 15.00 -25.06 46.42
C THR A 338 16.41 -24.74 45.94
N PHE A 339 17.09 -23.80 46.61
CA PHE A 339 18.48 -23.41 46.34
C PHE A 339 19.43 -24.60 46.37
N ASN A 340 19.35 -25.44 47.41
CA ASN A 340 20.19 -26.63 47.55
C ASN A 340 19.83 -27.77 46.59
N SER A 341 18.66 -27.72 45.93
CA SER A 341 18.27 -28.70 44.91
C SER A 341 18.66 -28.31 43.48
N LEU A 342 19.29 -27.16 43.29
CA LEU A 342 19.87 -26.66 42.05
C LEU A 342 21.40 -26.71 42.12
N THR A 343 22.08 -26.73 40.98
CA THR A 343 23.54 -26.55 40.97
C THR A 343 23.91 -25.10 41.31
N LYS A 344 25.11 -24.90 41.86
CA LYS A 344 25.65 -23.56 42.18
C LYS A 344 25.74 -22.64 40.94
N ALA A 345 25.83 -23.21 39.74
CA ALA A 345 25.82 -22.47 38.48
C ALA A 345 24.41 -22.04 38.05
N GLU A 346 23.42 -22.93 38.16
CA GLU A 346 22.00 -22.61 37.91
C GLU A 346 21.51 -21.53 38.89
N ALA A 347 21.82 -21.67 40.18
CA ALA A 347 21.44 -20.69 41.20
C ALA A 347 22.12 -19.31 41.01
N LEU A 348 23.38 -19.28 40.55
CA LEU A 348 24.06 -18.04 40.19
C LEU A 348 23.43 -17.40 38.94
N SER A 349 23.04 -18.20 37.95
CA SER A 349 22.34 -17.73 36.75
C SER A 349 20.99 -17.09 37.08
N ALA A 350 20.18 -17.72 37.95
CA ALA A 350 18.93 -17.14 38.46
C ALA A 350 19.16 -15.77 39.15
N PHE A 351 20.24 -15.64 39.92
CA PHE A 351 20.56 -14.37 40.58
C PHE A 351 21.00 -13.29 39.58
N GLN A 352 21.75 -13.65 38.53
CA GLN A 352 22.10 -12.74 37.44
C GLN A 352 20.86 -12.30 36.65
N SER A 353 19.97 -13.23 36.29
CA SER A 353 18.67 -12.95 35.67
C SER A 353 17.81 -12.01 36.53
N TYR A 354 17.73 -12.27 37.85
CA TYR A 354 17.02 -11.43 38.81
C TYR A 354 17.57 -9.99 38.85
N LEU A 355 18.90 -9.81 38.92
CA LEU A 355 19.52 -8.49 38.92
C LEU A 355 19.26 -7.74 37.61
N GLN A 356 19.41 -8.41 36.45
CA GLN A 356 19.12 -7.81 35.14
C GLN A 356 17.64 -7.42 35.04
N ALA A 357 16.72 -8.33 35.32
CA ALA A 357 15.28 -8.07 35.26
C ALA A 357 14.84 -6.95 36.22
N THR A 358 15.49 -6.80 37.37
CA THR A 358 15.24 -5.71 38.32
C THR A 358 15.76 -4.38 37.78
N GLY A 359 16.98 -4.34 37.23
CA GLY A 359 17.54 -3.16 36.55
C GLY A 359 16.70 -2.71 35.35
N GLU A 360 16.24 -3.65 34.51
CA GLU A 360 15.34 -3.39 33.40
C GLU A 360 13.97 -2.86 33.85
N LYS A 361 13.37 -3.43 34.91
CA LYS A 361 12.12 -2.92 35.52
C LYS A 361 12.30 -1.46 35.97
N MET A 362 13.37 -1.14 36.69
CA MET A 362 13.67 0.24 37.13
C MET A 362 13.90 1.18 35.95
N GLN A 363 14.67 0.77 34.93
CA GLN A 363 14.93 1.59 33.75
C GLN A 363 13.65 1.82 32.92
N LYS A 364 12.77 0.80 32.80
CA LYS A 364 11.47 0.91 32.14
C LYS A 364 10.51 1.83 32.89
N GLN A 365 10.50 1.78 34.22
CA GLN A 365 9.75 2.73 35.06
C GLN A 365 10.27 4.16 34.87
N ALA A 366 11.59 4.39 34.96
CA ALA A 366 12.19 5.70 34.76
C ALA A 366 11.91 6.28 33.35
N ARG A 367 12.03 5.46 32.29
CA ARG A 367 11.65 5.84 30.92
C ARG A 367 10.17 6.15 30.79
N SER A 368 9.28 5.38 31.43
CA SER A 368 7.83 5.65 31.43
C SER A 368 7.49 6.93 32.18
N PHE A 369 8.13 7.20 33.32
CA PHE A 369 7.97 8.43 34.07
C PHE A 369 8.44 9.65 33.28
N LYS A 370 9.63 9.59 32.65
CA LYS A 370 10.09 10.65 31.72
C LYS A 370 9.07 10.87 30.61
N TYR A 371 8.63 9.81 29.93
CA TYR A 371 7.65 9.93 28.84
C TYR A 371 6.32 10.58 29.28
N ARG A 372 5.83 10.29 30.50
CA ARG A 372 4.65 10.97 31.07
C ARG A 372 4.90 12.47 31.22
N LEU A 373 6.01 12.87 31.86
CA LEU A 373 6.37 14.28 32.02
C LEU A 373 6.50 14.99 30.66
N GLU A 374 7.20 14.40 29.68
CA GLU A 374 7.35 14.98 28.35
C GLU A 374 6.01 15.10 27.60
N ARG A 375 5.09 14.13 27.79
CA ARG A 375 3.74 14.16 27.18
C ARG A 375 2.89 15.25 27.82
N ASP A 376 2.96 15.38 29.15
CA ASP A 376 2.12 16.29 29.91
C ASP A 376 2.61 17.74 29.75
N ALA A 377 3.91 17.96 29.59
CA ALA A 377 4.49 19.22 29.10
C ALA A 377 4.01 19.58 27.68
N ARG A 378 4.03 18.63 26.74
CA ARG A 378 3.49 18.82 25.38
C ARG A 378 2.00 19.18 25.39
N ALA A 379 1.20 18.55 26.26
CA ALA A 379 -0.21 18.86 26.44
C ALA A 379 -0.42 20.26 27.05
N ALA A 380 0.36 20.63 28.07
CA ALA A 380 0.33 21.96 28.68
C ALA A 380 0.70 23.07 27.68
N PHE A 381 1.72 22.85 26.83
CA PHE A 381 2.10 23.80 25.78
C PHE A 381 1.02 23.94 24.70
N LYS A 382 0.42 22.84 24.23
CA LYS A 382 -0.74 22.89 23.32
C LYS A 382 -1.93 23.63 23.94
N LYS A 383 -2.22 23.42 25.23
CA LYS A 383 -3.27 24.17 25.92
C LYS A 383 -2.93 25.66 26.01
N TRP A 384 -1.69 26.00 26.38
CA TRP A 384 -1.23 27.39 26.49
C TRP A 384 -1.36 28.17 25.17
N LEU A 385 -1.17 27.51 24.01
CA LEU A 385 -1.43 28.07 22.68
C LEU A 385 -2.94 28.29 22.43
N LYS A 386 -3.79 27.31 22.75
CA LYS A 386 -5.25 27.41 22.58
C LYS A 386 -5.86 28.48 23.49
N ASP A 387 -5.45 28.52 24.75
CA ASP A 387 -5.81 29.56 25.73
C ASP A 387 -5.37 30.98 25.31
N ARG A 388 -4.50 31.13 24.30
CA ARG A 388 -3.99 32.39 23.72
C ARG A 388 -4.42 32.62 22.27
N THR A 389 -5.24 31.75 21.70
CA THR A 389 -5.77 31.93 20.35
C THR A 389 -6.99 32.85 20.40
N CYS A 390 -7.06 33.83 19.49
CA CYS A 390 -8.19 34.74 19.46
C CYS A 390 -9.49 33.95 19.23
N SER A 391 -10.43 34.02 20.18
CA SER A 391 -11.67 33.23 20.17
C SER A 391 -12.94 34.02 20.51
N GLN A 392 -12.81 35.26 20.99
CA GLN A 392 -13.94 36.16 21.26
C GLN A 392 -14.01 37.29 20.21
N ASN A 393 -15.22 37.82 20.00
CA ASN A 393 -15.49 38.85 19.00
C ASN A 393 -15.09 40.26 19.50
N GLU A 394 -15.12 40.49 20.81
CA GLU A 394 -14.65 41.74 21.44
C GLU A 394 -13.14 41.90 21.28
N ASP A 395 -12.37 40.88 21.70
CA ASP A 395 -10.90 40.85 21.63
C ASP A 395 -10.40 41.17 20.21
N PHE A 396 -11.03 40.58 19.19
CA PHE A 396 -10.64 40.78 17.80
C PHE A 396 -10.85 42.21 17.30
N LYS A 397 -11.90 42.91 17.74
CA LYS A 397 -12.09 44.34 17.41
C LYS A 397 -11.00 45.21 18.02
N GLN A 398 -10.63 44.93 19.27
CA GLN A 398 -9.58 45.65 20.00
C GLN A 398 -8.20 45.37 19.36
N LEU A 399 -7.93 44.11 19.01
CA LEU A 399 -6.73 43.67 18.31
C LEU A 399 -6.61 44.26 16.90
N ASP A 400 -7.70 44.37 16.13
CA ASP A 400 -7.69 45.03 14.82
C ASP A 400 -7.41 46.53 14.93
N ALA A 401 -8.07 47.23 15.86
CA ALA A 401 -7.80 48.64 16.12
C ALA A 401 -6.33 48.88 16.50
N PHE A 402 -5.73 47.97 17.28
CA PHE A 402 -4.31 47.97 17.62
C PHE A 402 -3.42 47.68 16.40
N LEU A 403 -3.66 46.60 15.64
CA LEU A 403 -2.85 46.23 14.46
C LEU A 403 -2.91 47.28 13.33
N LYS A 404 -4.04 47.97 13.16
CA LYS A 404 -4.20 49.13 12.27
C LYS A 404 -3.43 50.37 12.75
N THR A 405 -3.01 50.41 14.01
CA THR A 405 -2.22 51.48 14.63
C THR A 405 -0.73 51.12 14.63
N GLU A 406 -0.38 49.88 14.99
CA GLU A 406 0.96 49.28 14.80
C GLU A 406 1.45 49.43 13.35
N ARG A 407 0.66 48.98 12.34
CA ARG A 407 1.05 49.11 10.92
C ARG A 407 1.16 50.56 10.43
N LYS A 408 0.72 51.55 11.20
CA LYS A 408 0.96 52.99 10.94
C LYS A 408 2.15 53.57 11.71
N ASN A 409 2.54 52.93 12.82
CA ASN A 409 3.60 53.37 13.72
C ASN A 409 4.91 52.56 13.58
N ALA A 410 4.90 51.46 12.82
CA ALA A 410 6.04 50.59 12.55
C ALA A 410 7.25 51.41 12.03
N GLY A 411 8.22 51.64 12.91
CA GLY A 411 9.31 52.60 12.71
C GLY A 411 9.55 53.57 13.89
N LYS A 412 8.69 53.55 14.92
CA LYS A 412 8.93 54.24 16.21
C LYS A 412 9.14 53.23 17.34
N GLU A 413 10.28 53.35 18.02
CA GLU A 413 10.82 52.37 18.98
C GLU A 413 10.20 52.44 20.39
N GLU A 414 9.24 53.35 20.60
CA GLU A 414 8.79 53.81 21.93
C GLU A 414 7.62 53.00 22.54
N TYR A 415 6.86 52.25 21.75
CA TYR A 415 5.61 51.59 22.18
C TYR A 415 5.76 50.12 22.60
N LEU A 416 6.64 49.85 23.59
CA LEU A 416 6.98 48.49 24.04
C LEU A 416 6.08 47.88 25.13
N ARG A 417 4.85 48.38 25.31
CA ARG A 417 3.79 47.73 26.11
C ARG A 417 2.45 47.73 25.39
N ALA A 418 2.27 46.76 24.49
CA ALA A 418 0.94 46.33 24.09
C ALA A 418 0.17 45.80 25.34
N PRO A 419 -1.10 46.19 25.55
CA PRO A 419 -1.89 45.71 26.68
C PRO A 419 -2.19 44.21 26.56
N ASP A 420 -2.54 43.55 27.66
CA ASP A 420 -2.56 42.08 27.74
C ASP A 420 -3.58 41.39 26.80
N ASN A 421 -4.62 42.12 26.38
CA ASN A 421 -5.61 41.74 25.38
C ASN A 421 -5.12 41.88 23.91
N ALA A 422 -4.08 42.67 23.65
CA ALA A 422 -3.52 42.88 22.30
C ALA A 422 -2.51 41.79 21.88
N LYS A 423 -2.28 40.78 22.73
CA LYS A 423 -1.39 39.65 22.47
C LYS A 423 -2.22 38.38 22.33
N LEU A 424 -2.64 38.07 21.10
CA LEU A 424 -3.40 36.88 20.75
C LEU A 424 -2.85 36.23 19.48
N ILE A 425 -2.87 34.91 19.44
CA ILE A 425 -2.47 34.12 18.26
C ILE A 425 -3.60 34.19 17.24
N THR A 426 -3.26 34.63 16.03
CA THR A 426 -4.13 34.77 14.85
C THR A 426 -3.53 34.05 13.65
N VAL A 427 -4.27 33.94 12.54
CA VAL A 427 -3.86 33.22 11.32
C VAL A 427 -2.53 33.72 10.70
N GLU A 428 -2.22 35.02 10.89
CA GLU A 428 -0.99 35.67 10.40
C GLU A 428 0.21 35.49 11.34
N CYS A 429 0.01 35.08 12.60
CA CYS A 429 1.05 35.07 13.64
C CYS A 429 2.23 34.14 13.31
N SER A 430 3.45 34.68 13.33
CA SER A 430 4.69 33.91 13.18
C SER A 430 5.21 33.38 14.52
N TRP A 431 6.08 32.37 14.45
CA TRP A 431 6.76 31.83 15.63
C TRP A 431 7.67 32.86 16.31
N ALA A 432 8.28 33.79 15.55
CA ALA A 432 9.12 34.84 16.10
C ALA A 432 8.31 35.87 16.89
N GLU A 433 7.14 36.26 16.38
CA GLU A 433 6.19 37.13 17.09
C GLU A 433 5.67 36.45 18.37
N CYS A 434 5.27 35.17 18.29
CA CYS A 434 4.83 34.39 19.44
C CYS A 434 5.93 34.25 20.52
N LEU A 435 7.19 34.03 20.13
CA LEU A 435 8.33 34.03 21.06
C LEU A 435 8.49 35.40 21.75
N ASN A 436 8.41 36.49 20.99
CA ASN A 436 8.67 37.86 21.44
C ASN A 436 7.53 38.42 22.33
N TRP A 437 6.28 38.32 21.89
CA TRP A 437 5.12 38.93 22.58
C TRP A 437 4.93 38.44 24.02
N TYR A 438 5.20 37.15 24.27
CA TYR A 438 4.99 36.52 25.57
C TYR A 438 6.28 36.26 26.36
N ASP A 439 7.44 36.73 25.86
CA ASP A 439 8.77 36.41 26.38
C ASP A 439 8.93 34.90 26.62
N LEU A 440 8.54 34.12 25.60
CA LEU A 440 8.19 32.71 25.74
C LEU A 440 9.35 31.86 26.27
N THR A 441 10.59 32.27 26.00
CA THR A 441 11.81 31.61 26.50
C THR A 441 11.91 31.57 28.03
N LYS A 442 11.25 32.48 28.75
CA LYS A 442 11.23 32.56 30.22
C LYS A 442 9.99 31.90 30.85
N GLN A 443 9.09 31.34 30.04
CA GLN A 443 7.86 30.70 30.50
C GLN A 443 8.14 29.24 30.88
N LYS A 444 7.66 28.81 32.07
CA LYS A 444 7.79 27.40 32.51
C LYS A 444 7.19 26.38 31.54
N VAL A 445 6.17 26.75 30.77
CA VAL A 445 5.60 25.87 29.72
C VAL A 445 6.54 25.63 28.52
N TYR A 446 7.50 26.53 28.30
CA TYR A 446 8.53 26.41 27.28
C TYR A 446 9.77 25.71 27.84
N GLU A 447 10.19 26.08 29.06
CA GLU A 447 11.28 25.41 29.80
C GLU A 447 11.02 23.90 29.93
N ASN A 448 9.82 23.51 30.37
CA ASN A 448 9.37 22.11 30.48
C ASN A 448 9.31 21.36 29.13
N MET A 449 9.49 22.06 28.00
CA MET A 449 9.56 21.47 26.65
C MET A 449 10.99 21.27 26.14
N LEU A 450 12.00 21.86 26.78
CA LEU A 450 13.40 21.74 26.38
C LEU A 450 13.97 20.36 26.78
N GLY A 451 14.71 19.71 25.88
CA GLY A 451 15.30 18.38 26.12
C GLY A 451 14.32 17.19 26.06
N ASN A 452 13.04 17.44 25.74
CA ASN A 452 12.04 16.40 25.55
C ASN A 452 12.24 15.63 24.24
N SER A 453 11.90 14.34 24.21
CA SER A 453 11.96 13.50 23.02
C SER A 453 10.67 13.57 22.19
N GLY A 454 10.78 14.07 20.97
CA GLY A 454 9.66 14.27 20.04
C GLY A 454 9.50 15.73 19.64
N SER A 455 8.26 16.14 19.38
CA SER A 455 7.97 17.44 18.76
C SER A 455 8.39 18.64 19.59
N LYS A 456 9.09 19.58 18.94
CA LYS A 456 9.61 20.83 19.54
C LYS A 456 8.50 21.89 19.72
N PRO A 457 8.73 22.94 20.54
CA PRO A 457 7.79 24.05 20.67
C PRO A 457 7.39 24.71 19.34
N ASP A 458 8.32 24.87 18.40
CA ASP A 458 8.04 25.48 17.09
C ASP A 458 7.24 24.55 16.17
N GLU A 459 7.47 23.25 16.25
CA GLU A 459 6.69 22.22 15.53
C GLU A 459 5.26 22.13 16.08
N LEU A 460 5.09 22.22 17.41
CA LEU A 460 3.77 22.30 18.03
C LEU A 460 3.04 23.60 17.70
N PHE A 461 3.76 24.72 17.60
CA PHE A 461 3.20 25.98 17.13
C PHE A 461 2.76 25.90 15.66
N LYS A 462 3.58 25.34 14.77
CA LYS A 462 3.23 25.14 13.34
C LYS A 462 1.96 24.29 13.19
N ALA A 463 1.87 23.16 13.88
CA ALA A 463 0.69 22.30 13.85
C ALA A 463 -0.58 23.00 14.42
N HIS A 464 -0.42 23.89 15.41
CA HIS A 464 -1.53 24.70 15.93
C HIS A 464 -1.95 25.83 14.96
N MET A 465 -1.00 26.41 14.24
CA MET A 465 -1.27 27.37 13.16
C MET A 465 -1.92 26.72 11.94
N GLU A 466 -1.62 25.45 11.66
CA GLU A 466 -2.33 24.63 10.66
C GLU A 466 -3.77 24.35 11.12
N GLU A 467 -3.99 23.99 12.39
CA GLU A 467 -5.34 23.81 12.96
C GLU A 467 -6.19 25.10 12.84
N ILE A 468 -5.61 26.27 13.09
CA ILE A 468 -6.27 27.58 12.89
C ILE A 468 -6.63 27.81 11.41
N ARG A 469 -5.74 27.45 10.48
CA ARG A 469 -5.95 27.65 9.02
C ARG A 469 -6.98 26.69 8.44
N GLU A 470 -7.02 25.45 8.93
CA GLU A 470 -8.06 24.48 8.57
C GLU A 470 -9.44 24.99 9.01
N GLN A 471 -9.56 25.52 10.24
CA GLN A 471 -10.79 26.15 10.73
C GLN A 471 -11.20 27.39 9.93
N LEU A 472 -10.25 28.17 9.40
CA LEU A 472 -10.52 29.32 8.52
C LEU A 472 -11.11 28.88 7.17
N GLU A 473 -10.53 27.87 6.51
CA GLU A 473 -11.04 27.38 5.23
C GLU A 473 -12.36 26.59 5.40
N GLU A 474 -12.58 25.92 6.54
CA GLU A 474 -13.92 25.42 6.89
C GLU A 474 -14.94 26.56 7.03
N ASP A 475 -14.60 27.63 7.76
CA ASP A 475 -15.48 28.79 7.95
C ASP A 475 -15.75 29.52 6.62
N ARG A 476 -14.75 29.57 5.74
CA ARG A 476 -14.92 30.03 4.37
C ARG A 476 -15.95 29.21 3.62
N ALA A 477 -15.81 27.88 3.61
CA ALA A 477 -16.76 27.00 2.95
C ALA A 477 -18.17 27.13 3.56
N ARG A 478 -18.28 27.36 4.88
CA ARG A 478 -19.56 27.68 5.56
C ARG A 478 -20.14 29.02 5.08
N VAL A 479 -19.33 30.06 4.92
CA VAL A 479 -19.75 31.38 4.39
C VAL A 479 -20.15 31.31 2.92
N GLU A 480 -19.35 30.66 2.07
CA GLU A 480 -19.63 30.51 0.64
C GLU A 480 -20.93 29.71 0.40
N ALA A 481 -21.17 28.64 1.20
CA ALA A 481 -22.44 27.91 1.19
C ALA A 481 -23.63 28.76 1.67
N ILE A 482 -23.45 29.58 2.72
CA ILE A 482 -24.46 30.52 3.23
C ILE A 482 -24.85 31.58 2.18
N LEU A 483 -23.88 32.06 1.39
CA LEU A 483 -24.13 33.02 0.30
C LEU A 483 -24.86 32.35 -0.87
N ALA A 484 -24.49 31.12 -1.23
CA ALA A 484 -25.19 30.34 -2.27
C ALA A 484 -26.66 30.03 -1.87
N GLU A 485 -26.88 29.59 -0.63
CA GLU A 485 -28.22 29.34 -0.07
C GLU A 485 -29.10 30.61 -0.11
N GLU A 486 -28.52 31.78 0.14
CA GLU A 486 -29.25 33.05 0.06
C GLU A 486 -29.56 33.46 -1.38
N ALA A 487 -28.60 33.31 -2.30
CA ALA A 487 -28.78 33.60 -3.73
C ALA A 487 -29.88 32.72 -4.35
N GLU A 488 -29.98 31.46 -3.95
CA GLU A 488 -31.04 30.54 -4.37
C GLU A 488 -32.41 30.97 -3.80
N LYS A 489 -32.53 31.14 -2.47
CA LYS A 489 -33.80 31.53 -1.80
C LYS A 489 -34.39 32.87 -2.26
N SER A 490 -33.53 33.78 -2.70
CA SER A 490 -33.89 35.14 -3.15
C SER A 490 -34.15 35.23 -4.66
N ASN A 491 -33.98 34.13 -5.40
CA ASN A 491 -33.98 34.09 -6.86
C ASN A 491 -33.02 35.14 -7.46
N GLY A 492 -31.76 35.11 -7.03
CA GLY A 492 -30.68 35.98 -7.51
C GLY A 492 -30.62 37.39 -6.91
N ARG A 493 -31.56 37.78 -6.04
CA ARG A 493 -31.62 39.11 -5.41
C ARG A 493 -31.13 39.13 -3.95
N GLY A 494 -30.27 38.18 -3.60
CA GLY A 494 -29.79 37.95 -2.24
C GLY A 494 -28.64 38.87 -1.85
N PHE A 495 -28.19 38.75 -0.61
CA PHE A 495 -26.99 39.44 -0.15
C PHE A 495 -25.76 38.92 -0.92
N ALA A 496 -25.14 39.80 -1.70
CA ALA A 496 -23.95 39.52 -2.48
C ALA A 496 -22.81 40.45 -2.04
N VAL A 497 -21.59 39.91 -1.91
CA VAL A 497 -20.42 40.68 -1.50
C VAL A 497 -19.87 41.47 -2.69
N HIS A 498 -19.68 42.77 -2.51
CA HIS A 498 -19.23 43.72 -3.52
C HIS A 498 -18.10 44.59 -2.95
N ARG A 499 -17.46 45.40 -3.80
CA ARG A 499 -16.39 46.35 -3.39
C ARG A 499 -16.82 47.30 -2.27
N GLU A 500 -18.09 47.68 -2.27
CA GLU A 500 -18.68 48.66 -1.35
C GLU A 500 -19.26 48.03 -0.07
N THR A 501 -19.40 46.70 -0.01
CA THR A 501 -19.99 45.99 1.14
C THR A 501 -19.15 46.19 2.41
N THR A 502 -19.71 46.83 3.43
CA THR A 502 -18.97 47.09 4.67
C THR A 502 -18.84 45.83 5.55
N LEU A 503 -17.87 45.85 6.47
CA LEU A 503 -17.68 44.76 7.43
C LEU A 503 -18.89 44.60 8.36
N ASP A 504 -19.56 45.70 8.71
CA ASP A 504 -20.72 45.69 9.60
C ASP A 504 -22.00 45.17 8.91
N GLU A 505 -22.20 45.45 7.61
CA GLU A 505 -23.22 44.78 6.79
C GLU A 505 -23.00 43.26 6.75
N PHE A 506 -21.77 42.85 6.48
CA PHE A 506 -21.39 41.44 6.43
C PHE A 506 -21.55 40.74 7.80
N HIS A 507 -21.25 41.46 8.88
CA HIS A 507 -21.50 41.01 10.25
C HIS A 507 -23.01 40.86 10.54
N GLU A 508 -23.88 41.81 10.16
CA GLU A 508 -25.33 41.70 10.41
C GLU A 508 -25.99 40.60 9.54
N PHE A 509 -25.51 40.39 8.31
CA PHE A 509 -25.90 39.25 7.47
C PHE A 509 -25.60 37.90 8.14
N LEU A 510 -24.40 37.77 8.72
CA LEU A 510 -23.98 36.56 9.44
C LEU A 510 -24.51 36.48 10.88
N ARG A 511 -24.95 37.59 11.50
CA ARG A 511 -25.44 37.60 12.90
C ARG A 511 -26.68 36.74 13.11
N ARG A 512 -27.52 36.58 12.07
CA ARG A 512 -28.66 35.65 12.05
C ARG A 512 -28.25 34.18 11.80
N ARG A 513 -26.99 33.93 11.39
CA ARG A 513 -26.46 32.63 10.94
C ARG A 513 -25.24 32.23 11.79
N LYS A 514 -25.45 32.01 13.10
CA LYS A 514 -24.42 31.73 14.13
C LYS A 514 -23.64 30.40 13.92
N ARG A 515 -22.90 30.27 12.82
CA ARG A 515 -22.15 29.05 12.45
C ARG A 515 -20.72 29.32 11.93
N VAL A 516 -20.21 30.54 12.09
CA VAL A 516 -18.90 30.99 11.58
C VAL A 516 -18.14 31.62 12.75
N ASN A 517 -16.83 31.38 12.87
CA ASN A 517 -16.00 32.05 13.89
C ASN A 517 -15.93 33.56 13.61
N PRO A 518 -16.32 34.45 14.55
CA PRO A 518 -16.25 35.90 14.35
C PRO A 518 -14.84 36.42 14.04
N VAL A 519 -13.80 35.75 14.55
CA VAL A 519 -12.39 36.10 14.31
C VAL A 519 -12.00 35.87 12.84
N HIS A 520 -12.56 34.83 12.21
CA HIS A 520 -12.35 34.54 10.79
C HIS A 520 -13.17 35.46 9.89
N THR A 521 -14.33 35.92 10.36
CA THR A 521 -15.31 36.68 9.58
C THR A 521 -14.72 37.89 8.85
N ARG A 522 -13.79 38.64 9.45
CA ARG A 522 -13.13 39.77 8.78
C ARG A 522 -12.13 39.36 7.70
N VAL A 523 -11.38 38.28 7.90
CA VAL A 523 -10.44 37.77 6.88
C VAL A 523 -11.24 37.33 5.66
N LEU A 524 -12.30 36.55 5.90
CA LEU A 524 -13.24 36.10 4.87
C LEU A 524 -13.94 37.25 4.15
N TRP A 525 -14.37 38.30 4.87
CA TRP A 525 -14.89 39.53 4.28
C TRP A 525 -13.86 40.18 3.35
N GLN A 526 -12.63 40.37 3.83
CA GLN A 526 -11.56 41.02 3.06
C GLN A 526 -11.22 40.23 1.79
N ASP A 527 -11.19 38.91 1.86
CA ASP A 527 -10.95 38.03 0.71
C ASP A 527 -12.13 38.02 -0.27
N LEU A 528 -13.37 37.95 0.21
CA LEU A 528 -14.57 37.96 -0.64
C LEU A 528 -14.77 39.30 -1.36
N VAL A 529 -14.56 40.43 -0.66
CA VAL A 529 -14.56 41.77 -1.28
C VAL A 529 -13.46 41.87 -2.33
N THR A 530 -12.26 41.38 -2.03
CA THR A 530 -11.14 41.36 -2.97
C THR A 530 -11.39 40.45 -4.17
N LEU A 531 -12.08 39.32 -3.97
CA LEU A 531 -12.46 38.38 -5.02
C LEU A 531 -13.54 38.98 -5.93
N ALA A 532 -14.57 39.59 -5.37
CA ALA A 532 -15.63 40.26 -6.11
C ALA A 532 -15.09 41.41 -6.98
N ASP A 533 -14.20 42.25 -6.45
CA ASP A 533 -13.60 43.34 -7.22
C ASP A 533 -12.65 42.82 -8.32
N LYS A 534 -11.90 41.73 -8.04
CA LYS A 534 -11.13 41.01 -9.08
C LYS A 534 -12.01 40.37 -10.16
N GLN A 535 -13.22 39.90 -9.82
CA GLN A 535 -14.18 39.39 -10.81
C GLN A 535 -14.77 40.52 -11.65
N LYS A 536 -15.22 41.63 -11.04
CA LYS A 536 -15.74 42.82 -11.74
C LYS A 536 -14.71 43.39 -12.71
N GLN A 537 -13.46 43.56 -12.28
CA GLN A 537 -12.36 43.98 -13.14
C GLN A 537 -12.03 42.98 -14.26
N LYS A 538 -12.24 41.67 -14.06
CA LYS A 538 -12.07 40.68 -15.15
C LYS A 538 -13.19 40.82 -16.18
N ALA A 539 -14.44 40.93 -15.74
CA ALA A 539 -15.62 41.11 -16.59
C ALA A 539 -15.49 42.35 -17.49
N GLU A 540 -15.18 43.51 -16.90
CA GLU A 540 -14.93 44.76 -17.62
C GLU A 540 -13.79 44.62 -18.66
N LYS A 541 -12.69 43.92 -18.29
CA LYS A 541 -11.55 43.69 -19.19
C LYS A 541 -11.87 42.68 -20.31
N SER A 542 -12.79 41.74 -20.11
CA SER A 542 -13.30 40.87 -21.19
C SER A 542 -14.30 41.60 -22.09
N GLU A 543 -15.22 42.38 -21.53
CA GLU A 543 -16.20 43.18 -22.26
C GLU A 543 -15.50 44.21 -23.16
N LYS A 544 -14.53 44.95 -22.62
CA LYS A 544 -13.70 45.89 -23.40
C LYS A 544 -12.96 45.20 -24.56
N LYS A 545 -12.48 43.97 -24.35
CA LYS A 545 -11.85 43.17 -25.41
C LYS A 545 -12.86 42.66 -26.45
N ALA A 546 -14.08 42.29 -26.05
CA ALA A 546 -15.15 41.90 -26.97
C ALA A 546 -15.56 43.10 -27.85
N ARG A 547 -15.83 44.27 -27.25
CA ARG A 547 -16.10 45.51 -27.99
C ARG A 547 -14.96 45.89 -28.96
N GLN A 548 -13.70 45.75 -28.55
CA GLN A 548 -12.54 45.99 -29.42
C GLN A 548 -12.46 45.00 -30.60
N ARG A 549 -12.72 43.71 -30.35
CA ARG A 549 -12.77 42.68 -31.40
C ARG A 549 -13.90 42.92 -32.39
N LEU A 550 -15.07 43.34 -31.93
CA LEU A 550 -16.21 43.69 -32.78
C LEU A 550 -15.89 44.84 -33.75
N VAL A 551 -15.21 45.90 -33.29
CA VAL A 551 -14.80 47.01 -34.18
C VAL A 551 -13.76 46.55 -35.22
N LEU A 552 -12.79 45.72 -34.82
CA LEU A 552 -11.79 45.18 -35.75
C LEU A 552 -12.43 44.25 -36.80
N PHE A 553 -13.36 43.38 -36.37
CA PHE A 553 -14.13 42.51 -37.26
C PHE A 553 -14.93 43.32 -38.29
N LEU A 554 -15.61 44.40 -37.87
CA LEU A 554 -16.33 45.28 -38.79
C LEU A 554 -15.41 46.05 -39.74
N ALA A 555 -14.17 46.37 -39.32
CA ALA A 555 -13.17 47.04 -40.17
C ALA A 555 -12.52 46.12 -41.22
N GLU A 556 -12.45 44.81 -40.96
CA GLU A 556 -11.88 43.83 -41.89
C GLU A 556 -12.89 43.40 -42.99
N ARG A 557 -14.19 43.47 -42.68
CA ARG A 557 -15.29 43.09 -43.59
C ARG A 557 -15.62 44.20 -44.60
N LYS A 558 -15.07 44.09 -45.82
CA LYS A 558 -15.36 44.99 -46.98
C LYS A 558 -16.84 45.15 -47.34
N GLU A 559 -17.70 44.25 -46.86
CA GLU A 559 -19.17 44.29 -47.05
C GLU A 559 -19.87 45.36 -46.20
N VAL A 560 -19.19 45.92 -45.18
CA VAL A 560 -19.74 46.93 -44.26
C VAL A 560 -19.56 48.33 -44.85
N GLY A 561 -20.39 48.67 -45.85
CA GLY A 561 -20.44 50.01 -46.44
C GLY A 561 -21.26 51.02 -45.62
N PRO A 562 -21.05 52.34 -45.76
CA PRO A 562 -21.68 53.36 -44.91
C PRO A 562 -23.20 53.54 -45.12
N SER A 563 -23.80 52.83 -46.08
CA SER A 563 -25.25 52.73 -46.28
C SER A 563 -25.90 51.51 -45.59
N MET A 564 -25.09 50.61 -45.02
CA MET A 564 -25.56 49.35 -44.42
C MET A 564 -26.39 49.62 -43.16
N LYS A 565 -27.57 48.99 -43.06
CA LYS A 565 -28.46 49.13 -41.91
C LYS A 565 -28.13 48.11 -40.83
N TYR A 566 -28.35 48.46 -39.55
CA TYR A 566 -28.11 47.52 -38.44
C TYR A 566 -28.86 46.18 -38.61
N SER A 567 -30.09 46.20 -39.13
CA SER A 567 -30.87 44.99 -39.43
C SER A 567 -30.28 44.10 -40.52
N GLU A 568 -29.48 44.67 -41.44
CA GLU A 568 -28.78 43.94 -42.49
C GLU A 568 -27.48 43.32 -41.96
N ALA A 569 -26.74 44.07 -41.15
CA ALA A 569 -25.58 43.57 -40.42
C ALA A 569 -25.96 42.46 -39.42
N GLU A 570 -27.04 42.65 -38.66
CA GLU A 570 -27.55 41.65 -37.73
C GLU A 570 -28.04 40.38 -38.45
N ALA A 571 -28.57 40.48 -39.67
CA ALA A 571 -28.94 39.32 -40.47
C ALA A 571 -27.73 38.54 -41.05
N ARG A 572 -26.56 39.19 -41.21
CA ARG A 572 -25.33 38.54 -41.73
C ARG A 572 -24.38 38.06 -40.64
N PHE A 573 -24.32 38.76 -39.51
CA PHE A 573 -23.30 38.53 -38.47
C PHE A 573 -23.85 37.88 -37.19
N ARG A 574 -25.16 37.59 -37.09
CA ARG A 574 -25.78 36.98 -35.89
C ARG A 574 -24.98 35.82 -35.31
N ASP A 575 -24.56 34.92 -36.18
CA ASP A 575 -23.99 33.63 -35.82
C ASP A 575 -22.45 33.69 -35.65
N GLU A 576 -21.85 34.88 -35.78
CA GLU A 576 -20.43 35.11 -35.55
C GLU A 576 -20.17 35.31 -34.03
N PRO A 577 -19.26 34.53 -33.40
CA PRO A 577 -19.04 34.60 -31.95
C PRO A 577 -18.47 35.94 -31.47
N VAL A 578 -17.90 36.75 -32.38
CA VAL A 578 -17.43 38.12 -32.09
C VAL A 578 -18.59 39.11 -32.03
N TRP A 579 -19.68 38.85 -32.75
CA TRP A 579 -20.93 39.62 -32.74
C TRP A 579 -21.78 39.25 -31.53
N GLU A 580 -21.94 37.94 -31.26
CA GLU A 580 -22.69 37.44 -30.10
C GLU A 580 -22.09 37.93 -28.77
N ALA A 581 -20.76 37.89 -28.62
CA ALA A 581 -20.05 38.24 -27.38
C ALA A 581 -20.11 39.73 -26.96
N VAL A 582 -20.87 40.57 -27.67
CA VAL A 582 -21.22 41.94 -27.26
C VAL A 582 -22.74 42.05 -27.14
N ASP A 583 -23.19 42.62 -26.03
CA ASP A 583 -24.60 42.89 -25.71
C ASP A 583 -25.35 43.58 -26.87
N PRO A 584 -26.62 43.24 -27.18
CA PRO A 584 -27.34 43.79 -28.32
C PRO A 584 -27.48 45.32 -28.37
N GLU A 585 -27.67 45.98 -27.23
CA GLU A 585 -27.79 47.46 -27.19
C GLU A 585 -26.42 48.09 -27.47
N GLN A 586 -25.37 47.57 -26.82
CA GLN A 586 -23.99 48.01 -27.05
C GLN A 586 -23.57 47.76 -28.50
N ARG A 587 -23.83 46.58 -29.03
CA ARG A 587 -23.53 46.13 -30.39
C ARG A 587 -24.16 47.06 -31.43
N LYS A 588 -25.42 47.43 -31.24
CA LYS A 588 -26.13 48.39 -32.10
C LYS A 588 -25.49 49.78 -32.08
N ALA A 589 -25.20 50.31 -30.89
CA ALA A 589 -24.52 51.60 -30.76
C ALA A 589 -23.11 51.59 -31.40
N MET A 590 -22.31 50.56 -31.11
CA MET A 590 -20.97 50.39 -31.67
C MET A 590 -21.00 50.27 -33.21
N PHE A 591 -21.97 49.55 -33.79
CA PHE A 591 -22.17 49.46 -35.23
C PHE A 591 -22.56 50.82 -35.84
N GLN A 592 -23.47 51.57 -35.22
CA GLN A 592 -23.88 52.89 -35.70
C GLN A 592 -22.71 53.88 -35.69
N THR A 593 -21.94 53.95 -34.60
CA THR A 593 -20.72 54.79 -34.53
C THR A 593 -19.67 54.38 -35.56
N PHE A 594 -19.55 53.08 -35.85
CA PHE A 594 -18.62 52.58 -36.87
C PHE A 594 -19.03 52.97 -38.30
N ILE A 595 -20.31 52.85 -38.63
CA ILE A 595 -20.88 53.31 -39.92
C ILE A 595 -20.71 54.83 -40.10
N GLU A 596 -20.95 55.59 -39.03
CA GLU A 596 -20.72 57.05 -39.00
C GLU A 596 -19.24 57.40 -39.23
N GLN A 597 -18.30 56.66 -38.62
CA GLN A 597 -16.87 56.82 -38.84
C GLN A 597 -16.45 56.52 -40.30
N ILE A 598 -16.98 55.46 -40.93
CA ILE A 598 -16.74 55.19 -42.36
C ILE A 598 -17.31 56.33 -43.22
N SER A 599 -18.53 56.79 -42.95
CA SER A 599 -19.17 57.88 -43.69
C SER A 599 -18.36 59.19 -43.58
N HIS A 600 -17.90 59.54 -42.38
CA HIS A 600 -17.04 60.71 -42.17
C HIS A 600 -15.70 60.56 -42.90
N MET A 601 -15.06 59.40 -42.83
CA MET A 601 -13.78 59.12 -43.50
C MET A 601 -13.91 59.23 -45.03
N GLN A 602 -15.00 58.74 -45.63
CA GLN A 602 -15.27 58.89 -47.07
C GLN A 602 -15.61 60.34 -47.45
N GLN A 603 -16.30 61.09 -46.59
CA GLN A 603 -16.52 62.53 -46.80
C GLN A 603 -15.22 63.33 -46.71
N GLU A 604 -14.30 62.99 -45.82
CA GLU A 604 -12.98 63.63 -45.75
C GLU A 604 -12.07 63.24 -46.91
N SER A 605 -12.08 61.99 -47.38
CA SER A 605 -11.33 61.62 -48.60
C SER A 605 -11.87 62.38 -49.80
N ALA A 606 -13.20 62.37 -50.04
CA ALA A 606 -13.81 63.11 -51.14
C ALA A 606 -13.58 64.64 -51.07
N ARG A 607 -13.44 65.22 -49.86
CA ARG A 607 -13.05 66.63 -49.67
C ARG A 607 -11.55 66.87 -49.92
N ARG A 608 -10.69 65.89 -49.64
CA ARG A 608 -9.24 65.96 -49.91
C ARG A 608 -8.94 65.76 -51.39
N ASP A 609 -9.62 64.83 -52.03
CA ASP A 609 -9.49 64.56 -53.47
C ASP A 609 -9.97 65.77 -54.28
N LYS A 610 -11.15 66.36 -53.95
CA LYS A 610 -11.59 67.63 -54.56
C LYS A 610 -10.59 68.76 -54.47
N ARG A 611 -9.96 68.97 -53.31
CA ARG A 611 -8.89 69.99 -53.16
C ARG A 611 -7.69 69.73 -54.05
N ARG A 612 -7.42 68.46 -54.37
CA ARG A 612 -6.32 68.04 -55.23
C ARG A 612 -6.67 68.17 -56.72
N ASP A 613 -7.94 67.95 -57.08
CA ASP A 613 -8.47 68.23 -58.41
C ASP A 613 -8.53 69.76 -58.68
N GLU A 614 -8.84 70.54 -57.64
CA GLU A 614 -8.74 72.01 -57.64
C GLU A 614 -7.28 72.48 -57.80
N GLU A 615 -6.31 71.91 -57.07
CA GLU A 615 -4.87 72.24 -57.24
C GLU A 615 -4.30 71.84 -58.61
N THR A 616 -4.78 70.74 -59.23
CA THR A 616 -4.22 70.21 -60.49
C THR A 616 -4.87 70.75 -61.77
N SER A 617 -5.85 71.65 -61.66
CA SER A 617 -6.53 72.25 -62.82
C SER A 617 -6.04 73.64 -63.23
N ASP A 618 -5.27 74.36 -62.38
CA ASP A 618 -4.63 75.64 -62.72
C ASP A 618 -3.21 75.51 -63.33
N GLU A 619 -2.47 74.41 -63.07
CA GLU A 619 -1.11 74.19 -63.58
C GLU A 619 -1.04 73.77 -65.07
N SER A 620 -1.79 74.45 -65.94
CA SER A 620 -1.72 74.28 -67.40
C SER A 620 -1.50 75.59 -68.18
N SER A 621 -0.87 76.60 -67.55
CA SER A 621 -0.23 77.70 -68.27
C SER A 621 0.96 78.28 -67.48
N GLY A 622 2.02 78.70 -68.18
CA GLY A 622 3.15 79.42 -67.59
C GLY A 622 4.26 78.55 -67.00
N ALA A 623 5.32 78.31 -67.77
CA ALA A 623 6.61 77.90 -67.23
C ALA A 623 7.56 79.11 -67.26
N GLU A 624 8.30 79.38 -66.16
CA GLU A 624 9.73 79.77 -66.21
C GLU A 624 10.41 79.95 -64.82
N GLN A 625 11.58 79.32 -64.69
CA GLN A 625 12.83 79.82 -64.08
C GLN A 625 12.95 80.35 -62.61
N TYR A 626 13.63 79.51 -61.80
CA TYR A 626 14.99 79.78 -61.23
C TYR A 626 15.17 80.09 -59.70
N GLU A 627 16.43 79.99 -59.27
CA GLU A 627 17.02 79.62 -57.95
C GLU A 627 16.74 80.43 -56.65
N MET A 628 16.52 79.68 -55.56
CA MET A 628 17.34 79.54 -54.32
C MET A 628 17.65 80.71 -53.34
N SER A 629 17.80 80.36 -52.04
CA SER A 629 18.38 81.13 -50.90
C SER A 629 17.47 82.22 -50.31
N GLU A 630 16.75 81.95 -49.21
CA GLU A 630 17.15 82.12 -47.78
C GLU A 630 17.07 83.56 -47.23
N GLU A 631 16.44 83.70 -46.04
CA GLU A 631 17.05 84.28 -44.82
C GLU A 631 16.05 85.05 -43.91
N SER A 632 16.19 84.83 -42.58
CA SER A 632 15.86 85.72 -41.45
C SER A 632 14.39 86.02 -41.05
N ASP A 633 14.06 86.29 -39.76
CA ASP A 633 14.63 85.91 -38.45
C ASP A 633 13.71 86.44 -37.31
N ARG A 634 14.05 86.13 -36.04
CA ARG A 634 13.81 86.91 -34.80
C ARG A 634 12.38 86.83 -34.20
N ARG A 635 12.23 86.74 -32.87
CA ARG A 635 13.23 86.69 -31.76
C ARG A 635 12.65 86.15 -30.45
N THR A 636 13.52 85.60 -29.58
CA THR A 636 13.73 86.20 -28.23
C THR A 636 14.99 85.68 -27.47
N LYS A 637 14.84 84.96 -26.34
CA LYS A 637 15.63 85.15 -25.09
C LYS A 637 15.56 83.89 -24.21
N LYS A 638 16.50 83.52 -23.31
CA LYS A 638 17.92 83.91 -23.03
C LYS A 638 18.56 82.94 -22.00
N ARG A 639 19.75 82.37 -22.29
CA ARG A 639 20.85 82.01 -21.31
C ARG A 639 20.54 80.89 -20.26
N SER A 640 21.49 80.23 -19.56
CA SER A 640 22.99 80.25 -19.50
C SER A 640 23.59 78.99 -18.81
N SER A 641 24.89 78.73 -19.04
CA SER A 641 25.89 78.01 -18.17
C SER A 641 25.67 76.54 -17.76
N ARG A 642 26.64 75.69 -17.35
CA ARG A 642 28.13 75.51 -17.48
C ARG A 642 28.67 74.85 -16.19
N GLY A 643 29.26 73.64 -16.29
CA GLY A 643 29.91 72.87 -15.19
C GLY A 643 29.16 71.57 -14.87
N GLU A 644 29.69 70.35 -15.05
CA GLU A 644 30.78 69.62 -14.35
C GLU A 644 30.45 69.25 -12.88
N LYS A 645 30.71 68.03 -12.37
CA LYS A 645 31.80 67.08 -12.70
C LYS A 645 31.39 65.57 -12.70
N ARG A 646 31.99 64.80 -13.63
CA ARG A 646 32.68 63.47 -13.52
C ARG A 646 32.19 62.43 -12.48
N SER A 647 32.14 61.11 -12.72
CA SER A 647 32.59 60.19 -13.82
C SER A 647 31.79 58.86 -13.74
N LYS A 648 32.01 57.66 -14.34
CA LYS A 648 33.03 56.85 -15.10
C LYS A 648 32.19 55.71 -15.80
N ARG A 649 32.60 54.72 -16.62
CA ARG A 649 33.79 54.28 -17.39
C ARG A 649 33.30 53.20 -18.42
N SER A 650 33.73 53.27 -19.70
CA SER A 650 33.52 52.21 -20.76
C SER A 650 32.07 52.06 -21.29
N ARG A 651 31.74 51.93 -22.59
CA ARG A 651 32.29 51.20 -23.78
C ARG A 651 32.14 49.66 -23.62
N ARG A 652 31.74 48.86 -24.63
CA ARG A 652 31.61 49.07 -26.10
C ARG A 652 30.71 47.97 -26.73
N ARG A 653 30.11 48.22 -27.91
CA ARG A 653 29.65 47.26 -28.96
C ARG A 653 28.81 46.02 -28.55
N LYS A 654 27.53 45.97 -28.96
CA LYS A 654 26.78 44.70 -29.18
C LYS A 654 27.01 44.17 -30.61
N LYS A 655 26.89 42.86 -30.81
CA LYS A 655 26.86 42.17 -32.11
C LYS A 655 26.04 40.87 -31.99
N SER A 656 25.33 40.50 -33.05
CA SER A 656 24.72 39.17 -33.31
C SER A 656 23.94 38.50 -32.16
N ASP A 657 22.63 38.67 -32.16
CA ASP A 657 21.72 37.61 -31.70
C ASP A 657 21.52 36.58 -32.83
N GLY A 658 21.46 35.30 -32.49
CA GLY A 658 21.46 34.23 -33.48
C GLY A 658 20.97 32.88 -32.95
N ARG A 659 19.66 32.63 -33.14
CA ARG A 659 18.99 31.32 -33.24
C ARG A 659 19.49 30.19 -32.31
N TYR A 660 18.64 29.83 -31.37
CA TYR A 660 18.11 28.46 -31.34
C TYR A 660 16.58 28.50 -31.32
N GLN A 661 15.94 27.59 -32.05
CA GLN A 661 14.48 27.52 -32.22
C GLN A 661 13.90 26.45 -31.29
N TYR A 662 12.63 26.64 -30.90
CA TYR A 662 11.77 25.58 -30.40
C TYR A 662 10.52 25.51 -31.28
N ASN A 663 10.27 24.33 -31.85
CA ASN A 663 9.13 23.82 -32.62
C ASN A 663 9.63 22.48 -33.22
N SER A 664 8.83 21.42 -33.39
CA SER A 664 7.39 21.21 -33.19
C SER A 664 7.14 19.75 -32.74
N GLU A 665 5.89 19.29 -32.80
CA GLU A 665 5.45 17.86 -32.78
C GLU A 665 5.51 17.13 -31.42
N ASP A 666 4.58 16.22 -31.08
CA ASP A 666 3.16 16.08 -31.47
C ASP A 666 2.40 15.19 -30.45
N GLU A 667 1.07 15.28 -30.42
CA GLU A 667 0.07 14.38 -29.78
C GLU A 667 0.20 13.96 -28.29
N GLY A 668 -0.93 13.67 -27.61
CA GLY A 668 -0.86 13.16 -26.21
C GLY A 668 -2.07 13.33 -25.28
N SER A 669 -3.25 12.85 -25.69
CA SER A 669 -4.48 12.66 -24.87
C SER A 669 -4.32 12.58 -23.34
N HIS A 670 -5.01 13.47 -22.60
CA HIS A 670 -5.23 13.36 -21.15
C HIS A 670 -6.61 12.76 -20.84
N SER A 671 -6.67 11.66 -20.08
CA SER A 671 -7.91 11.05 -19.58
C SER A 671 -7.98 11.02 -18.03
N GLU A 672 -9.20 10.99 -17.48
CA GLU A 672 -9.45 11.22 -16.04
C GLU A 672 -9.15 10.00 -15.12
N PRO A 673 -8.64 10.22 -13.89
CA PRO A 673 -8.68 9.22 -12.82
C PRO A 673 -10.08 9.17 -12.16
N SER A 674 -10.79 8.05 -12.32
CA SER A 674 -12.20 7.92 -11.92
C SER A 674 -12.43 7.56 -10.43
N ARG A 675 -13.50 8.14 -9.84
CA ARG A 675 -13.85 8.00 -8.41
C ARG A 675 -14.56 6.67 -8.07
N LYS A 676 -13.90 5.77 -7.33
CA LYS A 676 -14.51 4.51 -6.84
C LYS A 676 -15.60 4.75 -5.76
N LYS A 677 -16.87 4.46 -6.06
CA LYS A 677 -17.99 4.50 -5.10
C LYS A 677 -18.12 3.19 -4.30
N LYS A 678 -18.19 3.27 -2.97
CA LYS A 678 -18.59 2.14 -2.10
C LYS A 678 -20.11 1.91 -2.17
N LYS A 679 -20.56 0.67 -2.38
CA LYS A 679 -21.97 0.26 -2.18
C LYS A 679 -22.12 -0.51 -0.86
N LYS A 680 -23.09 -0.13 -0.04
CA LYS A 680 -23.60 -0.99 1.06
C LYS A 680 -24.51 -2.07 0.46
N LYS A 681 -24.40 -3.33 0.89
CA LYS A 681 -25.48 -4.32 0.72
C LYS A 681 -26.48 -4.18 1.87
N ARG A 682 -27.77 -4.43 1.58
CA ARG A 682 -28.82 -4.63 2.59
C ARG A 682 -28.92 -6.13 2.90
N THR A 683 -29.29 -6.44 4.14
CA THR A 683 -29.63 -7.80 4.58
C THR A 683 -31.02 -8.20 4.09
N LYS A 684 -31.15 -9.46 3.67
CA LYS A 684 -32.30 -10.32 3.91
C LYS A 684 -31.77 -11.74 4.07
#